data_AF-A0A8S2V0R3-F1
#
_entry.id   AF-A0A8S2V0R3-F1
#
_cell.length_a   1.000
_cell.length_b   1.000
_cell.length_c   1.000
_cell.angle_alpha   90.00
_cell.angle_beta   90.00
_cell.angle_gamma   90.00
#
_symmetry.space_group_name_H-M   'P 1'
#
loop_
_entity.id
_entity.type
_entity.pdbx_description
1 polymer ?
#
loop_
_entity_poly.entity_id
_entity_poly.type
_entity_poly.pdbx_seq_one_letter_code
_entity_poly.pdbx_strand_id
1 'polypeptide(L)'
;IYVEIGFFWRWWSQQTDEIRNKVKQFVDEGRLEFISGGWCMNDEASTHYNSIIDQHSLGAEFLRDNFGECGRPKIGWQIDPFGHSREQASLLAQMGFDGLFFGRSDYEDYATRNRTKTMEMVWKASANLNKDGWLFTGVLPNGYGPPDSFCYDAFCGDAPIMDDPRLHDYNVPERVRTFIRAAQNEAVGFATNHIIMTMGSDFQYENANEWFKNMDKLIKYVNAEQVNGSNVNVFYSTPSCYLYALNKAGHNWTSKSDDFFPYAHHPHGFWTGYFTSRAALKGYERHSNNILQVTRQLNAFANLNLRNGIFYLSEAMGVAQHHDAVSGTEKQEVAFDYAQRLSDGINIASGIINQAYSKLLPLNSQSPPTSPQFLCQLTNISECVPIQDQQRFTVTIWNPTVHPVLHHFRVPVTRAYTVRDSTGQPILAELFPVSNSTKKIPGRAGTATSQLIFRANLPALGFNTYFFEAKTLAKREKSKVKITPNDECILQNQNIRVEIDAQGNLQHIINLKQSIAVEFSNQGFYWYQSFPGNNSQSQFQASGAYIFRPLSPTAQPVSQTRSITCIKGDNVQTAVIVFNDWTSQEISLYDEGEFVEVEWTVGPIPIDDNMGKEIIIRYDTDINSQSKYYTDANGREVLERTRDYRPTWNYTVVETVSGNYYPINSRIWIKDQNRQLTVLTDRSEGGGSISNGSMEIMLHRRTLNDDSLGVGE
;
A
#
# COMPACT_ATOMS: atom_id res chain seq x y z
N ILE A 1 19.48 -17.24 8.76
CA ILE A 1 18.92 -15.87 8.73
C ILE A 1 17.43 -15.92 9.02
N TYR A 2 16.83 -14.86 9.55
CA TYR A 2 15.39 -14.78 9.82
C TYR A 2 14.87 -13.35 9.60
N VAL A 3 13.66 -13.20 9.04
CA VAL A 3 13.14 -11.89 8.56
C VAL A 3 11.94 -11.41 9.37
N GLU A 4 10.86 -12.20 9.42
CA GLU A 4 9.53 -11.75 9.86
C GLU A 4 9.38 -11.79 11.38
N ILE A 5 9.65 -10.66 12.03
CA ILE A 5 9.66 -10.60 13.50
C ILE A 5 8.28 -10.89 14.11
N GLY A 6 7.19 -10.69 13.39
CA GLY A 6 5.86 -11.09 13.85
C GLY A 6 5.73 -12.59 14.12
N PHE A 7 6.28 -13.45 13.24
CA PHE A 7 6.32 -14.89 13.49
C PHE A 7 7.32 -15.25 14.59
N PHE A 8 8.52 -14.66 14.55
CA PHE A 8 9.54 -14.91 15.57
C PHE A 8 9.04 -14.55 16.97
N TRP A 9 8.36 -13.41 17.12
CA TRP A 9 7.77 -12.96 18.39
C TRP A 9 6.74 -13.96 18.92
N ARG A 10 5.85 -14.48 18.06
CA ARG A 10 4.86 -15.49 18.44
C ARG A 10 5.54 -16.76 18.95
N TRP A 11 6.54 -17.25 18.21
CA TRP A 11 7.33 -18.41 18.61
C TRP A 11 8.07 -18.15 19.93
N TRP A 12 8.80 -17.03 20.03
CA TRP A 12 9.61 -16.63 21.18
C TRP A 12 8.79 -16.55 22.47
N SER A 13 7.56 -16.03 22.38
CA SER A 13 6.64 -15.87 23.50
C SER A 13 6.23 -17.21 24.13
N GLN A 14 6.32 -18.32 23.37
CA GLN A 14 5.98 -19.66 23.82
C GLN A 14 7.18 -20.49 24.30
N GLN A 15 8.41 -19.97 24.15
CA GLN A 15 9.63 -20.71 24.49
C GLN A 15 9.99 -20.65 25.98
N THR A 16 10.67 -21.69 26.45
CA THR A 16 11.30 -21.73 27.78
C THR A 16 12.55 -20.85 27.81
N ASP A 17 12.97 -20.45 29.02
CA ASP A 17 14.19 -19.65 29.20
C ASP A 17 15.46 -20.38 28.71
N GLU A 18 15.49 -21.72 28.78
CA GLU A 18 16.58 -22.51 28.23
C GLU A 18 16.72 -22.31 26.71
N ILE A 19 15.62 -22.42 25.98
CA ILE A 19 15.61 -22.22 24.52
C ILE A 19 15.92 -20.76 24.17
N ARG A 20 15.33 -19.81 24.90
CA ARG A 20 15.61 -18.38 24.73
C ARG A 20 17.10 -18.06 24.89
N ASN A 21 17.74 -18.62 25.92
CA ASN A 21 19.17 -18.42 26.16
C ASN A 21 20.04 -19.05 25.05
N LYS A 22 19.67 -20.25 24.54
CA LYS A 22 20.36 -20.85 23.39
C LYS A 22 20.25 -20.00 22.13
N VAL A 23 19.08 -19.43 21.86
CA VAL A 23 18.91 -18.55 20.70
C VAL A 23 19.67 -17.23 20.86
N LYS A 24 19.68 -16.63 22.05
CA LYS A 24 20.55 -15.48 22.34
C LYS A 24 22.01 -15.81 22.05
N GLN A 25 22.50 -16.97 22.51
CA GLN A 25 23.85 -17.43 22.19
C GLN A 25 24.07 -17.56 20.67
N PHE A 26 23.13 -18.12 19.90
CA PHE A 26 23.28 -18.21 18.44
C PHE A 26 23.32 -16.85 17.75
N VAL A 27 22.59 -15.86 18.26
CA VAL A 27 22.62 -14.48 17.76
C VAL A 27 23.96 -13.81 18.12
N ASP A 28 24.41 -13.96 19.36
CA ASP A 28 25.70 -13.42 19.82
C ASP A 28 26.89 -14.02 19.06
N GLU A 29 26.81 -15.31 18.71
CA GLU A 29 27.79 -16.03 17.88
C GLU A 29 27.68 -15.70 16.37
N GLY A 30 26.65 -14.98 15.93
CA GLY A 30 26.39 -14.69 14.51
C GLY A 30 25.91 -15.89 13.69
N ARG A 31 25.49 -16.98 14.33
CA ARG A 31 24.94 -18.18 13.68
C ARG A 31 23.48 -17.99 13.25
N LEU A 32 22.74 -17.16 14.00
CA LEU A 32 21.44 -16.65 13.61
C LEU A 32 21.53 -15.14 13.45
N GLU A 33 21.28 -14.66 12.24
CA GLU A 33 21.20 -13.22 11.94
C GLU A 33 19.77 -12.84 11.60
N PHE A 34 19.27 -11.79 12.25
CA PHE A 34 18.03 -11.11 11.85
C PHE A 34 18.32 -10.11 10.74
N ILE A 35 17.59 -10.20 9.64
CA ILE A 35 17.71 -9.32 8.47
C ILE A 35 16.35 -8.69 8.16
N SER A 36 16.30 -7.48 7.63
CA SER A 36 15.15 -6.56 7.64
C SER A 36 14.64 -6.22 9.05
N GLY A 37 14.27 -7.22 9.85
CA GLY A 37 13.87 -7.10 11.25
C GLY A 37 12.58 -6.29 11.49
N GLY A 38 11.77 -6.11 10.46
CA GLY A 38 10.42 -5.60 10.59
C GLY A 38 9.45 -6.68 11.08
N TRP A 39 8.25 -6.27 11.48
CA TRP A 39 7.17 -7.20 11.82
C TRP A 39 6.84 -8.16 10.68
N CYS A 40 6.95 -7.69 9.43
CA CYS A 40 6.84 -8.48 8.22
C CYS A 40 7.84 -8.02 7.15
N MET A 41 7.93 -8.78 6.06
CA MET A 41 8.45 -8.30 4.79
C MET A 41 7.32 -7.55 4.07
N ASN A 42 7.33 -6.22 4.13
CA ASN A 42 6.22 -5.40 3.63
C ASN A 42 6.18 -5.32 2.10
N ASP A 43 4.97 -5.14 1.53
CA ASP A 43 4.82 -4.65 0.16
C ASP A 43 5.56 -3.31 0.00
N GLU A 44 6.10 -3.05 -1.19
CA GLU A 44 6.77 -1.80 -1.53
C GLU A 44 5.91 -0.90 -2.43
N ALA A 45 4.80 -1.40 -2.99
CA ALA A 45 3.93 -0.62 -3.87
C ALA A 45 2.75 0.00 -3.12
N SER A 46 1.98 -0.78 -2.37
CA SER A 46 0.70 -0.37 -1.76
C SER A 46 0.84 0.11 -0.31
N THR A 47 2.06 0.24 0.19
CA THR A 47 2.35 0.72 1.56
C THR A 47 2.62 2.21 1.58
N HIS A 48 2.27 2.87 2.68
CA HIS A 48 2.63 4.26 2.93
C HIS A 48 3.79 4.30 3.90
N TYR A 49 4.69 5.27 3.73
CA TYR A 49 5.98 5.33 4.43
C TYR A 49 5.85 5.25 5.95
N ASN A 50 4.79 5.81 6.52
CA ASN A 50 4.57 5.80 7.96
C ASN A 50 4.28 4.38 8.48
N SER A 51 3.49 3.58 7.77
CA SER A 51 3.21 2.18 8.13
C SER A 51 4.45 1.31 7.93
N ILE A 52 5.29 1.59 6.93
CA ILE A 52 6.61 0.94 6.76
C ILE A 52 7.49 1.22 7.98
N ILE A 53 7.63 2.49 8.38
CA ILE A 53 8.40 2.88 9.56
C ILE A 53 7.82 2.23 10.83
N ASP A 54 6.51 2.21 10.99
CA ASP A 54 5.85 1.66 12.17
C ASP A 54 6.09 0.15 12.32
N GLN A 55 5.96 -0.62 11.24
CA GLN A 55 6.17 -2.07 11.29
C GLN A 55 7.66 -2.42 11.53
N HIS A 56 8.58 -1.65 10.94
CA HIS A 56 10.02 -1.78 11.21
C HIS A 56 10.36 -1.41 12.66
N SER A 57 9.75 -0.34 13.18
CA SER A 57 9.98 0.11 14.57
C SER A 57 9.49 -0.92 15.58
N LEU A 58 8.34 -1.56 15.32
CA LEU A 58 7.80 -2.61 16.17
C LEU A 58 8.72 -3.83 16.25
N GLY A 59 9.24 -4.29 15.11
CA GLY A 59 10.22 -5.38 15.07
C GLY A 59 11.56 -5.00 15.72
N ALA A 60 12.06 -3.80 15.45
CA ALA A 60 13.31 -3.29 16.01
C ALA A 60 13.25 -3.13 17.54
N GLU A 61 12.13 -2.67 18.10
CA GLU A 61 11.94 -2.59 19.55
C GLU A 61 12.01 -3.98 20.19
N PHE A 62 11.30 -4.96 19.63
CA PHE A 62 11.37 -6.35 20.10
C PHE A 62 12.80 -6.91 20.05
N LEU A 63 13.50 -6.71 18.92
CA LEU A 63 14.86 -7.23 18.73
C LEU A 63 15.85 -6.59 19.71
N ARG A 64 15.80 -5.26 19.86
CA ARG A 64 16.63 -4.52 20.83
C ARG A 64 16.41 -5.03 22.25
N ASP A 65 15.15 -5.17 22.65
CA ASP A 65 14.80 -5.52 24.04
C ASP A 65 15.21 -6.96 24.40
N ASN A 66 15.31 -7.87 23.42
CA ASN A 66 15.65 -9.28 23.66
C ASN A 66 17.09 -9.67 23.31
N PHE A 67 17.71 -9.00 22.35
CA PHE A 67 19.02 -9.38 21.77
C PHE A 67 20.05 -8.23 21.75
N GLY A 68 19.67 -7.02 22.18
CA GLY A 68 20.59 -5.87 22.24
C GLY A 68 21.19 -5.51 20.88
N GLU A 69 22.44 -5.06 20.87
CA GLU A 69 23.14 -4.65 19.65
C GLU A 69 23.35 -5.79 18.65
N CYS A 70 23.51 -7.04 19.11
CA CYS A 70 23.65 -8.20 18.21
C CYS A 70 22.36 -8.54 17.46
N GLY A 71 21.21 -8.12 17.98
CA GLY A 71 19.91 -8.26 17.30
C GLY A 71 19.64 -7.21 16.23
N ARG A 72 20.48 -6.18 16.08
CA ARG A 72 20.23 -5.07 15.14
C ARG A 72 20.43 -5.54 13.69
N PRO A 73 19.38 -5.48 12.83
CA PRO A 73 19.52 -5.78 11.42
C PRO A 73 20.41 -4.77 10.71
N LYS A 74 21.20 -5.26 9.74
CA LYS A 74 22.08 -4.43 8.90
C LYS A 74 21.71 -4.48 7.42
N ILE A 75 20.99 -5.52 7.01
CA ILE A 75 20.70 -5.81 5.61
C ILE A 75 19.19 -5.92 5.42
N GLY A 76 18.67 -5.17 4.44
CA GLY A 76 17.31 -5.32 3.96
C GLY A 76 17.23 -6.56 3.09
N TRP A 77 16.18 -7.34 3.30
CA TRP A 77 15.90 -8.59 2.60
C TRP A 77 14.45 -8.54 2.12
N GLN A 78 14.27 -8.13 0.87
CA GLN A 78 12.96 -7.92 0.22
C GLN A 78 12.85 -8.88 -0.95
N ILE A 79 12.88 -10.19 -0.66
CA ILE A 79 12.99 -11.19 -1.72
C ILE A 79 11.71 -11.37 -2.54
N ASP A 80 10.57 -11.06 -1.92
CA ASP A 80 9.26 -11.39 -2.47
C ASP A 80 8.31 -10.22 -2.79
N PRO A 81 8.52 -8.94 -2.38
CA PRO A 81 7.72 -7.83 -2.89
C PRO A 81 7.78 -7.73 -4.42
N PHE A 82 6.64 -7.39 -5.03
CA PHE A 82 6.44 -7.50 -6.48
C PHE A 82 6.90 -6.23 -7.23
N GLY A 83 8.21 -6.00 -7.20
CA GLY A 83 8.87 -4.76 -7.59
C GLY A 83 9.28 -3.94 -6.37
N HIS A 84 10.25 -3.05 -6.55
CA HIS A 84 10.93 -2.39 -5.43
C HIS A 84 10.91 -0.87 -5.53
N SER A 85 10.50 -0.23 -4.44
CA SER A 85 10.33 1.20 -4.32
C SER A 85 11.64 1.90 -4.02
N ARG A 86 11.85 3.04 -4.69
CA ARG A 86 12.94 3.95 -4.35
C ARG A 86 12.81 4.47 -2.90
N GLU A 87 11.60 4.69 -2.41
CA GLU A 87 11.40 5.16 -1.03
C GLU A 87 11.72 4.07 0.00
N GLN A 88 11.46 2.79 -0.27
CA GLN A 88 11.86 1.70 0.63
C GLN A 88 13.39 1.72 0.84
N ALA A 89 14.18 1.80 -0.23
CA ALA A 89 15.64 1.89 -0.13
C ALA A 89 16.09 3.17 0.60
N SER A 90 15.41 4.30 0.38
CA SER A 90 15.68 5.56 1.09
C SER A 90 15.43 5.43 2.59
N LEU A 91 14.34 4.79 2.99
CA LEU A 91 14.00 4.55 4.39
C LEU A 91 15.00 3.61 5.06
N LEU A 92 15.39 2.52 4.38
CA LEU A 92 16.41 1.60 4.90
C LEU A 92 17.77 2.30 5.11
N ALA A 93 18.20 3.15 4.17
CA ALA A 93 19.41 3.96 4.34
C ALA A 93 19.33 4.85 5.58
N GLN A 94 18.21 5.55 5.78
CA GLN A 94 17.96 6.39 6.95
C GLN A 94 17.85 5.60 8.26
N MET A 95 17.37 4.35 8.21
CA MET A 95 17.37 3.41 9.34
C MET A 95 18.77 2.86 9.66
N GLY A 96 19.77 3.16 8.83
CA GLY A 96 21.18 2.77 9.04
C GLY A 96 21.49 1.36 8.57
N PHE A 97 20.79 0.89 7.52
CA PHE A 97 21.14 -0.35 6.83
C PHE A 97 22.34 -0.14 5.91
N ASP A 98 23.18 -1.16 5.77
CA ASP A 98 24.36 -1.17 4.91
C ASP A 98 24.00 -1.55 3.46
N GLY A 99 22.97 -2.36 3.26
CA GLY A 99 22.50 -2.76 1.93
C GLY A 99 21.13 -3.41 1.91
N LEU A 100 20.64 -3.67 0.70
CA LEU A 100 19.35 -4.29 0.38
C LEU A 100 19.54 -5.38 -0.69
N PHE A 101 18.93 -6.54 -0.49
CA PHE A 101 18.85 -7.57 -1.52
C PHE A 101 17.41 -7.97 -1.80
N PHE A 102 17.10 -8.22 -3.07
CA PHE A 102 15.75 -8.55 -3.50
C PHE A 102 15.73 -9.53 -4.67
N GLY A 103 14.59 -10.21 -4.85
CA GLY A 103 14.44 -11.28 -5.86
C GLY A 103 13.71 -10.88 -7.14
N ARG A 104 12.78 -9.91 -7.07
CA ARG A 104 11.84 -9.64 -8.18
C ARG A 104 12.20 -8.37 -8.96
N SER A 105 12.86 -8.55 -10.10
CA SER A 105 13.14 -7.50 -11.08
C SER A 105 12.43 -7.78 -12.40
N ASP A 106 12.11 -6.72 -13.16
CA ASP A 106 11.64 -6.87 -14.54
C ASP A 106 12.57 -7.80 -15.35
N TYR A 107 11.98 -8.70 -16.15
CA TYR A 107 12.72 -9.75 -16.84
C TYR A 107 13.73 -9.21 -17.87
N GLU A 108 13.46 -8.07 -18.52
CA GLU A 108 14.41 -7.42 -19.43
C GLU A 108 15.51 -6.69 -18.66
N ASP A 109 15.19 -6.05 -17.53
CA ASP A 109 16.19 -5.43 -16.65
C ASP A 109 17.12 -6.51 -16.08
N TYR A 110 16.56 -7.60 -15.56
CA TYR A 110 17.31 -8.75 -15.04
C TYR A 110 18.26 -9.32 -16.13
N ALA A 111 17.75 -9.59 -17.33
CA ALA A 111 18.57 -10.10 -18.43
C ALA A 111 19.68 -9.11 -18.85
N THR A 112 19.41 -7.81 -18.80
CA THR A 112 20.38 -6.76 -19.08
C THR A 112 21.45 -6.70 -18.00
N ARG A 113 21.08 -6.77 -16.73
CA ARG A 113 22.01 -6.79 -15.59
C ARG A 113 22.90 -8.03 -15.61
N ASN A 114 22.32 -9.19 -15.91
CA ASN A 114 23.06 -10.45 -16.03
C ASN A 114 24.14 -10.35 -17.12
N ARG A 115 23.80 -9.82 -18.30
CA ARG A 115 24.77 -9.66 -19.41
C ARG A 115 25.85 -8.62 -19.14
N THR A 116 25.53 -7.59 -18.35
CA THR A 116 26.41 -6.43 -18.11
C THR A 116 27.15 -6.48 -16.78
N LYS A 117 26.92 -7.52 -15.96
CA LYS A 117 27.48 -7.69 -14.61
C LYS A 117 27.08 -6.57 -13.64
N THR A 118 25.82 -6.15 -13.72
CA THR A 118 25.26 -5.04 -12.92
C THR A 118 24.10 -5.46 -12.03
N MET A 119 24.09 -6.73 -11.58
CA MET A 119 23.18 -7.19 -10.53
C MET A 119 23.39 -6.44 -9.21
N GLU A 120 24.56 -5.84 -9.03
CA GLU A 120 24.98 -5.11 -7.82
C GLU A 120 25.28 -3.65 -8.15
N MET A 121 24.71 -2.74 -7.36
CA MET A 121 24.76 -1.30 -7.61
C MET A 121 24.65 -0.48 -6.33
N VAL A 122 25.05 0.79 -6.40
CA VAL A 122 24.67 1.80 -5.41
C VAL A 122 23.37 2.46 -5.87
N TRP A 123 22.30 2.22 -5.14
CA TRP A 123 21.01 2.84 -5.39
C TRP A 123 20.94 4.23 -4.73
N LYS A 124 20.86 5.27 -5.55
CA LYS A 124 20.64 6.65 -5.13
C LYS A 124 19.16 6.86 -4.88
N ALA A 125 18.71 6.46 -3.69
CA ALA A 125 17.31 6.27 -3.35
C ALA A 125 16.55 7.57 -2.99
N SER A 126 17.21 8.73 -3.02
CA SER A 126 16.54 10.01 -2.82
C SER A 126 17.21 11.10 -3.63
N ALA A 127 16.39 11.97 -4.24
CA ALA A 127 16.88 13.16 -4.92
C ALA A 127 17.32 14.26 -3.93
N ASN A 128 16.90 14.17 -2.66
CA ASN A 128 17.04 15.24 -1.66
C ASN A 128 18.06 14.93 -0.56
N LEU A 129 18.37 13.65 -0.32
CA LEU A 129 19.25 13.23 0.79
C LEU A 129 20.73 13.08 0.41
N ASN A 130 21.10 13.34 -0.85
CA ASN A 130 22.48 13.12 -1.33
C ASN A 130 22.97 11.71 -0.93
N LYS A 131 24.19 11.60 -0.37
CA LYS A 131 24.79 10.32 0.03
C LYS A 131 24.09 9.64 1.20
N ASP A 132 23.32 10.37 2.00
CA ASP A 132 22.58 9.79 3.13
C ASP A 132 21.39 8.94 2.66
N GLY A 133 20.97 9.12 1.40
CA GLY A 133 20.00 8.26 0.72
C GLY A 133 20.63 7.25 -0.23
N TRP A 134 21.93 6.98 -0.15
CA TRP A 134 22.57 5.96 -0.98
C TRP A 134 22.62 4.63 -0.23
N LEU A 135 22.21 3.55 -0.89
CA LEU A 135 22.21 2.21 -0.32
C LEU A 135 22.84 1.24 -1.31
N PHE A 136 23.71 0.33 -0.84
CA PHE A 136 24.14 -0.77 -1.69
C PHE A 136 22.95 -1.69 -1.97
N THR A 137 22.77 -2.15 -3.20
CA THR A 137 21.64 -2.99 -3.56
C THR A 137 22.05 -4.09 -4.52
N GLY A 138 21.56 -5.31 -4.27
CA GLY A 138 21.82 -6.48 -5.11
C GLY A 138 20.52 -7.17 -5.54
N VAL A 139 20.42 -7.49 -6.82
CA VAL A 139 19.42 -8.41 -7.38
C VAL A 139 19.93 -9.84 -7.18
N LEU A 140 19.13 -10.69 -6.57
CA LEU A 140 19.48 -12.09 -6.31
C LEU A 140 19.49 -12.91 -7.61
N PRO A 141 20.36 -13.94 -7.72
CA PRO A 141 20.53 -14.68 -8.96
C PRO A 141 19.31 -15.50 -9.37
N ASN A 142 18.60 -16.16 -8.46
CA ASN A 142 17.53 -17.10 -8.82
C ASN A 142 16.18 -16.71 -8.19
N GLY A 143 15.86 -15.41 -8.19
CA GLY A 143 14.75 -14.87 -7.41
C GLY A 143 15.08 -14.98 -5.92
N TYR A 144 14.76 -16.13 -5.31
CA TYR A 144 15.14 -16.43 -3.92
C TYR A 144 15.26 -17.92 -3.61
N GLY A 145 15.09 -18.80 -4.61
CA GLY A 145 15.21 -20.24 -4.44
C GLY A 145 16.66 -20.74 -4.43
N PRO A 146 16.91 -22.00 -4.03
CA PRO A 146 18.22 -22.63 -4.25
C PRO A 146 18.49 -22.79 -5.75
N PRO A 147 19.75 -23.05 -6.14
CA PRO A 147 20.03 -23.47 -7.50
C PRO A 147 19.22 -24.71 -7.88
N ASP A 148 18.81 -24.81 -9.15
CA ASP A 148 18.04 -25.94 -9.66
C ASP A 148 18.66 -27.28 -9.26
N SER A 149 17.81 -28.21 -8.79
CA SER A 149 18.20 -29.53 -8.26
C SER A 149 18.86 -29.53 -6.87
N PHE A 150 18.84 -28.43 -6.11
CA PHE A 150 19.43 -28.34 -4.76
C PHE A 150 18.42 -27.99 -3.65
N CYS A 151 17.15 -28.34 -3.82
CA CYS A 151 16.20 -28.26 -2.72
C CYS A 151 16.27 -29.49 -1.79
N TYR A 152 16.44 -29.27 -0.49
CA TYR A 152 16.62 -30.35 0.50
C TYR A 152 15.51 -30.42 1.56
N ASP A 153 14.34 -29.87 1.27
CA ASP A 153 13.20 -29.93 2.18
C ASP A 153 12.32 -31.17 1.98
N ALA A 154 11.43 -31.44 2.95
CA ALA A 154 10.58 -32.63 3.01
C ALA A 154 9.65 -32.77 1.80
N PHE A 155 9.22 -31.66 1.19
CA PHE A 155 8.35 -31.63 0.01
C PHE A 155 9.12 -31.53 -1.31
N CYS A 156 10.45 -31.51 -1.28
CA CYS A 156 11.28 -31.44 -2.47
C CYS A 156 11.58 -32.83 -3.04
N GLY A 157 11.65 -32.89 -4.38
CA GLY A 157 11.93 -34.13 -5.12
C GLY A 157 13.40 -34.34 -5.46
N ASP A 158 14.29 -33.40 -5.10
CA ASP A 158 15.70 -33.46 -5.47
C ASP A 158 16.46 -34.50 -4.66
N ALA A 159 17.39 -35.18 -5.32
CA ALA A 159 18.17 -36.23 -4.66
C ALA A 159 19.09 -35.65 -3.55
N PRO A 160 19.13 -36.26 -2.36
CA PRO A 160 20.13 -35.91 -1.35
C PRO A 160 21.54 -36.31 -1.83
N ILE A 161 22.56 -35.82 -1.14
CA ILE A 161 23.95 -36.23 -1.40
C ILE A 161 24.20 -37.58 -0.70
N MET A 162 24.34 -38.62 -1.51
CA MET A 162 24.62 -40.00 -1.11
C MET A 162 26.11 -40.27 -1.24
N ASP A 163 26.81 -40.26 -0.11
CA ASP A 163 28.27 -40.27 -0.01
C ASP A 163 28.85 -41.57 0.55
N ASP A 164 28.00 -42.58 0.82
CA ASP A 164 28.45 -43.92 1.18
C ASP A 164 28.69 -44.74 -0.11
N PRO A 165 29.95 -45.07 -0.45
CA PRO A 165 30.27 -45.80 -1.68
C PRO A 165 29.77 -47.24 -1.69
N ARG A 166 29.22 -47.75 -0.57
CA ARG A 166 28.63 -49.08 -0.48
C ARG A 166 27.16 -49.11 -0.91
N LEU A 167 26.50 -47.96 -1.02
CA LEU A 167 25.11 -47.85 -1.44
C LEU A 167 25.02 -47.68 -2.96
N HIS A 168 23.99 -48.27 -3.57
CA HIS A 168 23.80 -48.29 -5.03
C HIS A 168 23.56 -46.90 -5.64
N ASP A 169 23.12 -45.95 -4.83
CA ASP A 169 22.70 -44.60 -5.20
C ASP A 169 23.78 -43.53 -4.89
N TYR A 170 25.04 -43.93 -4.70
CA TYR A 170 26.17 -42.99 -4.55
C TYR A 170 26.22 -41.98 -5.71
N ASN A 171 26.14 -40.69 -5.40
CA ASN A 171 25.97 -39.63 -6.41
C ASN A 171 26.92 -38.41 -6.26
N VAL A 172 27.88 -38.44 -5.34
CA VAL A 172 28.76 -37.29 -5.05
C VAL A 172 29.40 -36.65 -6.31
N PRO A 173 30.03 -37.39 -7.24
CA PRO A 173 30.68 -36.78 -8.41
C PRO A 173 29.71 -36.03 -9.34
N GLU A 174 28.46 -36.49 -9.41
CA GLU A 174 27.42 -35.87 -10.22
C GLU A 174 26.88 -34.61 -9.53
N ARG A 175 26.51 -34.69 -8.24
CA ARG A 175 26.04 -33.54 -7.46
C ARG A 175 27.06 -32.41 -7.39
N VAL A 176 28.34 -32.73 -7.16
CA VAL A 176 29.42 -31.74 -7.13
C VAL A 176 29.60 -31.02 -8.47
N ARG A 177 29.61 -31.78 -9.58
CA ARG A 177 29.73 -31.20 -10.93
C ARG A 177 28.56 -30.27 -11.25
N THR A 178 27.34 -30.70 -10.90
CA THR A 178 26.13 -29.90 -11.11
C THR A 178 26.18 -28.61 -10.29
N PHE A 179 26.61 -28.66 -9.03
CA PHE A 179 26.73 -27.46 -8.19
C PHE A 179 27.80 -26.48 -8.69
N ILE A 180 28.98 -26.97 -9.06
CA ILE A 180 30.05 -26.12 -9.62
C ILE A 180 29.55 -25.40 -10.89
N ARG A 181 28.80 -26.10 -11.75
CA ARG A 181 28.19 -25.49 -12.94
C ARG A 181 27.16 -24.42 -12.57
N ALA A 182 26.30 -24.67 -11.59
CA ALA A 182 25.34 -23.68 -11.12
C ALA A 182 26.06 -22.42 -10.58
N ALA A 183 27.08 -22.59 -9.75
CA ALA A 183 27.89 -21.48 -9.25
C ALA A 183 28.56 -20.67 -10.36
N GLN A 184 29.11 -21.35 -11.37
CA GLN A 184 29.73 -20.70 -12.53
C GLN A 184 28.69 -19.94 -13.37
N ASN A 185 27.49 -20.48 -13.53
CA ASN A 185 26.40 -19.84 -14.27
C ASN A 185 25.92 -18.57 -13.55
N GLU A 186 25.70 -18.63 -12.24
CA GLU A 186 25.30 -17.46 -11.45
C GLU A 186 26.39 -16.39 -11.46
N ALA A 187 27.66 -16.77 -11.31
CA ALA A 187 28.80 -15.84 -11.32
C ALA A 187 28.95 -15.03 -12.62
N VAL A 188 28.29 -15.41 -13.72
CA VAL A 188 28.32 -14.64 -14.97
C VAL A 188 27.77 -13.22 -14.78
N GLY A 189 26.72 -13.07 -13.97
CA GLY A 189 26.02 -11.81 -13.75
C GLY A 189 26.58 -10.89 -12.67
N PHE A 190 27.63 -11.32 -11.97
CA PHE A 190 28.19 -10.61 -10.81
C PHE A 190 29.57 -10.05 -11.12
N ALA A 191 29.88 -8.91 -10.49
CA ALA A 191 31.09 -8.14 -10.81
C ALA A 191 32.34 -8.66 -10.10
N THR A 192 32.17 -9.38 -8.98
CA THR A 192 33.27 -9.90 -8.16
C THR A 192 33.34 -11.42 -8.22
N ASN A 193 34.29 -12.01 -7.49
CA ASN A 193 34.42 -13.46 -7.28
C ASN A 193 33.65 -13.94 -6.03
N HIS A 194 32.75 -13.13 -5.49
CA HIS A 194 31.81 -13.51 -4.44
C HIS A 194 30.41 -13.53 -5.06
N ILE A 195 29.66 -14.61 -4.82
CA ILE A 195 28.25 -14.72 -5.16
C ILE A 195 27.46 -15.19 -3.93
N ILE A 196 26.16 -14.89 -3.92
CA ILE A 196 25.23 -15.35 -2.90
C ILE A 196 24.32 -16.42 -3.49
N MET A 197 24.21 -17.56 -2.80
CA MET A 197 23.27 -18.63 -3.12
C MET A 197 22.23 -18.74 -2.02
N THR A 198 20.97 -18.54 -2.37
CA THR A 198 19.83 -18.58 -1.46
C THR A 198 19.38 -20.02 -1.24
N MET A 199 19.95 -20.69 -0.25
CA MET A 199 19.63 -22.08 0.07
C MET A 199 18.33 -22.19 0.89
N GLY A 200 17.18 -21.90 0.27
CA GLY A 200 15.86 -21.94 0.90
C GLY A 200 14.76 -21.43 -0.05
N SER A 201 13.50 -21.53 0.36
CA SER A 201 12.30 -21.07 -0.37
C SER A 201 11.14 -20.98 0.62
N ASP A 202 9.94 -20.62 0.15
CA ASP A 202 8.67 -20.59 0.89
C ASP A 202 8.56 -21.73 1.91
N PHE A 203 8.44 -21.36 3.19
CA PHE A 203 8.23 -22.25 4.34
C PHE A 203 9.20 -23.43 4.47
N GLN A 204 10.41 -23.32 3.91
CA GLN A 204 11.44 -24.34 4.07
C GLN A 204 12.12 -24.27 5.45
N TYR A 205 12.96 -25.27 5.73
CA TYR A 205 13.60 -25.58 7.00
C TYR A 205 12.64 -26.12 8.09
N GLU A 206 11.46 -26.64 7.73
CA GLU A 206 10.61 -27.41 8.67
C GLU A 206 11.38 -28.56 9.31
N ASN A 207 12.21 -29.25 8.49
CA ASN A 207 13.25 -30.15 8.95
C ASN A 207 14.64 -29.62 8.57
N ALA A 208 15.11 -28.61 9.30
CA ALA A 208 16.41 -27.97 9.06
C ALA A 208 17.60 -28.94 8.99
N ASN A 209 17.52 -30.12 9.64
CA ASN A 209 18.61 -31.10 9.62
C ASN A 209 18.86 -31.69 8.21
N GLU A 210 17.83 -31.82 7.37
CA GLU A 210 18.01 -32.32 6.00
C GLU A 210 18.79 -31.32 5.14
N TRP A 211 18.47 -30.03 5.28
CA TRP A 211 19.24 -28.94 4.69
C TRP A 211 20.69 -28.93 5.14
N PHE A 212 20.94 -28.84 6.46
CA PHE A 212 22.31 -28.76 6.98
C PHE A 212 23.15 -30.00 6.65
N LYS A 213 22.58 -31.21 6.73
CA LYS A 213 23.29 -32.44 6.37
C LYS A 213 23.74 -32.44 4.92
N ASN A 214 22.89 -32.00 3.99
CA ASN A 214 23.26 -31.95 2.57
C ASN A 214 24.21 -30.79 2.27
N MET A 215 24.01 -29.61 2.87
CA MET A 215 24.92 -28.48 2.70
C MET A 215 26.32 -28.76 3.26
N ASP A 216 26.45 -29.46 4.39
CA ASP A 216 27.75 -29.88 4.94
C ASP A 216 28.51 -30.79 3.97
N LYS A 217 27.80 -31.77 3.37
CA LYS A 217 28.38 -32.64 2.34
C LYS A 217 28.76 -31.84 1.09
N LEU A 218 27.90 -30.93 0.66
CA LEU A 218 28.13 -30.08 -0.51
C LEU A 218 29.39 -29.24 -0.33
N ILE A 219 29.51 -28.53 0.80
CA ILE A 219 30.69 -27.75 1.17
C ILE A 219 31.95 -28.64 1.17
N LYS A 220 31.89 -29.79 1.84
CA LYS A 220 33.01 -30.73 1.94
C LYS A 220 33.49 -31.19 0.55
N TYR A 221 32.58 -31.69 -0.28
CA TYR A 221 32.95 -32.33 -1.54
C TYR A 221 33.23 -31.33 -2.66
N VAL A 222 32.54 -30.19 -2.71
CA VAL A 222 32.84 -29.13 -3.71
C VAL A 222 34.21 -28.51 -3.42
N ASN A 223 34.53 -28.22 -2.16
CA ASN A 223 35.84 -27.65 -1.81
C ASN A 223 36.97 -28.67 -2.02
N ALA A 224 36.72 -29.98 -1.86
CA ALA A 224 37.72 -31.00 -2.15
C ALA A 224 38.17 -31.02 -3.62
N GLU A 225 37.31 -30.62 -4.56
CA GLU A 225 37.66 -30.51 -5.98
C GLU A 225 38.66 -29.38 -6.28
N GLN A 226 39.02 -28.54 -5.31
CA GLN A 226 40.10 -27.57 -5.47
C GLN A 226 41.45 -28.26 -5.74
N VAL A 227 41.69 -29.46 -5.19
CA VAL A 227 42.85 -30.30 -5.52
C VAL A 227 42.87 -30.70 -7.00
N ASN A 228 41.68 -30.82 -7.61
CA ASN A 228 41.50 -31.15 -9.03
C ASN A 228 41.39 -29.89 -9.91
N GLY A 229 41.72 -28.71 -9.39
CA GLY A 229 41.75 -27.46 -10.14
C GLY A 229 40.44 -26.67 -10.17
N SER A 230 39.42 -27.06 -9.40
CA SER A 230 38.24 -26.23 -9.20
C SER A 230 38.61 -24.90 -8.55
N ASN A 231 38.08 -23.79 -9.05
CA ASN A 231 38.24 -22.45 -8.49
C ASN A 231 37.07 -22.04 -7.58
N VAL A 232 36.15 -22.96 -7.29
CA VAL A 232 34.98 -22.71 -6.44
C VAL A 232 35.31 -22.99 -4.98
N ASN A 233 34.88 -22.10 -4.09
CA ASN A 233 34.95 -22.28 -2.64
C ASN A 233 33.58 -21.96 -2.03
N VAL A 234 33.02 -22.90 -1.29
CA VAL A 234 31.67 -22.84 -0.72
C VAL A 234 31.76 -22.88 0.80
N PHE A 235 30.94 -22.08 1.47
CA PHE A 235 30.84 -22.04 2.93
C PHE A 235 29.50 -21.42 3.34
N TYR A 236 29.05 -21.69 4.58
CA TYR A 236 27.89 -20.99 5.14
C TYR A 236 28.18 -19.51 5.29
N SER A 237 27.21 -18.67 4.93
CA SER A 237 27.34 -17.22 5.00
C SER A 237 26.01 -16.58 5.36
N THR A 238 26.03 -15.27 5.53
CA THR A 238 24.86 -14.42 5.71
C THR A 238 24.93 -13.23 4.74
N PRO A 239 23.80 -12.54 4.47
CA PRO A 239 23.81 -11.33 3.63
C PRO A 239 24.75 -10.24 4.14
N SER A 240 24.89 -10.07 5.46
CA SER A 240 25.87 -9.13 6.04
C SER A 240 27.31 -9.53 5.71
N CYS A 241 27.65 -10.81 5.86
CA CYS A 241 28.99 -11.32 5.51
C CYS A 241 29.26 -11.22 4.00
N TYR A 242 28.25 -11.45 3.17
CA TYR A 242 28.33 -11.29 1.72
C TYR A 242 28.65 -9.84 1.35
N LEU A 243 27.83 -8.88 1.82
CA LEU A 243 28.07 -7.46 1.54
C LEU A 243 29.43 -6.98 2.07
N TYR A 244 29.86 -7.47 3.24
CA TYR A 244 31.18 -7.19 3.76
C TYR A 244 32.30 -7.64 2.82
N ALA A 245 32.19 -8.83 2.22
CA ALA A 245 33.14 -9.33 1.24
C ALA A 245 33.16 -8.47 -0.04
N LEU A 246 31.98 -8.05 -0.53
CA LEU A 246 31.85 -7.16 -1.68
C LEU A 246 32.51 -5.79 -1.43
N ASN A 247 32.30 -5.21 -0.25
CA ASN A 247 32.94 -3.96 0.14
C ASN A 247 34.48 -4.13 0.18
N LYS A 248 34.97 -5.22 0.76
CA LYS A 248 36.41 -5.54 0.81
C LYS A 248 37.05 -5.77 -0.56
N ALA A 249 36.27 -6.19 -1.56
CA ALA A 249 36.78 -6.35 -2.92
C ALA A 249 37.24 -5.02 -3.55
N GLY A 250 36.86 -3.86 -2.98
CA GLY A 250 37.30 -2.55 -3.46
C GLY A 250 36.80 -2.23 -4.87
N HIS A 251 35.68 -2.84 -5.29
CA HIS A 251 35.11 -2.68 -6.61
C HIS A 251 34.34 -1.35 -6.74
N ASN A 252 34.39 -0.75 -7.93
CA ASN A 252 33.59 0.44 -8.24
C ASN A 252 32.23 0.03 -8.81
N TRP A 253 31.17 0.26 -8.04
CA TRP A 253 29.82 -0.15 -8.39
C TRP A 253 29.13 0.82 -9.36
N THR A 254 28.27 0.28 -10.22
CA THR A 254 27.33 1.11 -11.01
C THR A 254 26.30 1.77 -10.09
N SER A 255 25.54 2.75 -10.61
CA SER A 255 24.49 3.42 -9.83
C SER A 255 23.18 3.56 -10.58
N LYS A 256 22.07 3.53 -9.85
CA LYS A 256 20.69 3.75 -10.34
C LYS A 256 19.98 4.78 -9.45
N SER A 257 18.95 5.48 -9.95
CA SER A 257 18.22 6.53 -9.20
C SER A 257 16.70 6.53 -9.38
N ASP A 258 16.16 5.74 -10.28
CA ASP A 258 14.73 5.42 -10.40
C ASP A 258 14.37 4.21 -9.52
N ASP A 259 13.16 3.66 -9.66
CA ASP A 259 12.69 2.47 -8.94
C ASP A 259 12.72 1.20 -9.81
N PHE A 260 12.25 0.08 -9.25
CA PHE A 260 12.07 -1.21 -9.93
C PHE A 260 10.59 -1.48 -10.21
N PHE A 261 9.82 -0.43 -10.51
CA PHE A 261 8.43 -0.54 -10.93
C PHE A 261 8.22 -0.17 -12.41
N PRO A 262 7.18 -0.72 -13.04
CA PRO A 262 6.44 -1.91 -12.61
C PRO A 262 7.27 -3.19 -12.79
N TYR A 263 6.98 -4.22 -11.99
CA TYR A 263 7.57 -5.55 -12.15
C TYR A 263 6.83 -6.36 -13.22
N ALA A 264 7.59 -7.01 -14.11
CA ALA A 264 7.10 -8.04 -15.00
C ALA A 264 8.06 -9.22 -15.05
N HIS A 265 7.53 -10.42 -14.88
CA HIS A 265 8.32 -11.65 -14.96
C HIS A 265 8.41 -12.23 -16.39
N HIS A 266 7.57 -11.77 -17.31
CA HIS A 266 7.57 -12.09 -18.74
C HIS A 266 6.72 -11.08 -19.53
N PRO A 267 6.71 -11.08 -20.88
CA PRO A 267 6.10 -10.02 -21.71
C PRO A 267 4.64 -9.63 -21.40
N HIS A 268 3.77 -10.59 -21.11
CA HIS A 268 2.34 -10.36 -20.81
C HIS A 268 1.99 -10.45 -19.32
N GLY A 269 2.99 -10.38 -18.44
CA GLY A 269 2.86 -10.67 -17.01
C GLY A 269 3.32 -9.51 -16.15
N PHE A 270 2.72 -8.33 -16.35
CA PHE A 270 2.92 -7.13 -15.53
C PHE A 270 2.10 -7.22 -14.24
N TRP A 271 2.79 -7.13 -13.11
CA TRP A 271 2.21 -7.22 -11.77
C TRP A 271 1.75 -5.84 -11.36
N THR A 272 0.75 -5.30 -12.06
CA THR A 272 0.21 -3.96 -11.81
C THR A 272 -1.26 -3.98 -11.38
N GLY A 273 -1.87 -5.17 -11.31
CA GLY A 273 -3.22 -5.36 -10.81
C GLY A 273 -3.30 -5.22 -9.30
N TYR A 274 -2.30 -5.72 -8.57
CA TYR A 274 -2.26 -5.68 -7.11
C TYR A 274 -2.16 -4.26 -6.54
N PHE A 275 -1.75 -3.27 -7.35
CA PHE A 275 -1.84 -1.86 -6.96
C PHE A 275 -3.27 -1.44 -6.58
N THR A 276 -4.29 -2.16 -7.06
CA THR A 276 -5.72 -1.88 -6.79
C THR A 276 -6.49 -3.05 -6.18
N SER A 277 -6.01 -4.30 -6.29
CA SER A 277 -6.69 -5.48 -5.75
C SER A 277 -7.10 -5.29 -4.28
N ARG A 278 -8.32 -5.70 -3.92
CA ARG A 278 -8.91 -5.49 -2.58
C ARG A 278 -8.88 -4.02 -2.11
N ALA A 279 -9.26 -3.07 -2.96
CA ALA A 279 -9.34 -1.63 -2.68
C ALA A 279 -10.02 -1.26 -1.34
N ALA A 280 -10.99 -2.04 -0.87
CA ALA A 280 -11.61 -1.83 0.45
C ALA A 280 -10.63 -2.08 1.62
N LEU A 281 -9.82 -3.15 1.55
CA LEU A 281 -8.81 -3.46 2.56
C LEU A 281 -7.69 -2.41 2.56
N LYS A 282 -7.26 -1.94 1.39
CA LYS A 282 -6.29 -0.83 1.25
C LYS A 282 -6.80 0.46 1.91
N GLY A 283 -8.06 0.82 1.69
CA GLY A 283 -8.68 1.96 2.39
C GLY A 283 -8.79 1.73 3.90
N TYR A 284 -9.12 0.51 4.31
CA TYR A 284 -9.25 0.17 5.72
C TYR A 284 -7.90 0.20 6.46
N GLU A 285 -6.80 -0.17 5.80
CA GLU A 285 -5.45 -0.01 6.31
C GLU A 285 -5.13 1.47 6.57
N ARG A 286 -5.40 2.37 5.61
CA ARG A 286 -5.09 3.81 5.77
C ARG A 286 -5.86 4.43 6.92
N HIS A 287 -7.13 4.07 7.01
CA HIS A 287 -8.00 4.47 8.10
C HIS A 287 -7.53 3.95 9.47
N SER A 288 -7.15 2.68 9.53
CA SER A 288 -6.61 2.04 10.74
C SER A 288 -5.28 2.66 11.17
N ASN A 289 -4.41 3.00 10.22
CA ASN A 289 -3.16 3.71 10.49
C ASN A 289 -3.43 5.07 11.15
N ASN A 290 -4.40 5.85 10.63
CA ASN A 290 -4.78 7.13 11.23
C ASN A 290 -5.23 6.96 12.68
N ILE A 291 -6.10 5.98 12.95
CA ILE A 291 -6.57 5.68 14.32
C ILE A 291 -5.39 5.28 15.22
N LEU A 292 -4.43 4.50 14.72
CA LEU A 292 -3.23 4.14 15.48
C LEU A 292 -2.42 5.39 15.87
N GLN A 293 -2.20 6.33 14.94
CA GLN A 293 -1.48 7.57 15.24
C GLN A 293 -2.22 8.43 16.27
N VAL A 294 -3.53 8.61 16.10
CA VAL A 294 -4.38 9.35 17.05
C VAL A 294 -4.34 8.71 18.43
N THR A 295 -4.40 7.38 18.50
CA THR A 295 -4.34 6.63 19.76
C THR A 295 -3.00 6.83 20.47
N ARG A 296 -1.88 6.78 19.74
CA ARG A 296 -0.55 7.03 20.29
C ARG A 296 -0.41 8.46 20.81
N GLN A 297 -0.86 9.45 20.03
CA GLN A 297 -0.88 10.86 20.43
C GLN A 297 -1.68 11.05 21.72
N LEU A 298 -2.94 10.61 21.74
CA LEU A 298 -3.82 10.79 22.90
C LEU A 298 -3.31 10.04 24.14
N ASN A 299 -2.77 8.83 23.98
CA ASN A 299 -2.12 8.11 25.08
C ASN A 299 -0.93 8.89 25.68
N ALA A 300 -0.14 9.56 24.83
CA ALA A 300 0.97 10.40 25.26
C ALA A 300 0.48 11.69 25.94
N PHE A 301 -0.44 12.43 25.32
CA PHE A 301 -1.00 13.68 25.86
C PHE A 301 -1.71 13.47 27.20
N ALA A 302 -2.48 12.40 27.32
CA ALA A 302 -3.15 12.04 28.56
C ALA A 302 -2.22 11.32 29.55
N ASN A 303 -0.96 11.00 29.21
CA ASN A 303 -0.02 10.27 30.05
C ASN A 303 -0.67 9.00 30.68
N LEU A 304 -1.17 8.10 29.83
CA LEU A 304 -1.87 6.88 30.26
C LEU A 304 -0.94 5.67 30.39
N ASN A 305 0.20 5.65 29.68
CA ASN A 305 1.17 4.54 29.66
C ASN A 305 0.59 3.18 29.22
N LEU A 306 -0.42 3.17 28.34
CA LEU A 306 -1.12 1.96 27.89
C LEU A 306 -0.45 1.28 26.68
N ARG A 307 0.84 0.94 26.81
CA ARG A 307 1.62 0.33 25.72
C ARG A 307 1.03 -0.98 25.21
N ASN A 308 0.58 -1.85 26.12
CA ASN A 308 0.01 -3.15 25.76
C ASN A 308 -1.27 -3.01 24.91
N GLY A 309 -2.09 -1.98 25.17
CA GLY A 309 -3.29 -1.73 24.37
C GLY A 309 -2.96 -1.23 22.96
N ILE A 310 -1.95 -0.36 22.84
CA ILE A 310 -1.45 0.13 21.54
C ILE A 310 -0.81 -0.99 20.72
N PHE A 311 -0.19 -1.96 21.38
CA PHE A 311 0.46 -3.10 20.74
C PHE A 311 -0.52 -3.89 19.85
N TYR A 312 -1.77 -4.11 20.27
CA TYR A 312 -2.75 -4.88 19.47
C TYR A 312 -2.99 -4.29 18.07
N LEU A 313 -3.26 -2.98 18.00
CA LEU A 313 -3.44 -2.32 16.69
C LEU A 313 -2.10 -2.17 15.96
N SER A 314 -0.98 -2.01 16.67
CA SER A 314 0.35 -1.97 16.04
C SER A 314 0.72 -3.31 15.39
N GLU A 315 0.42 -4.44 16.04
CA GLU A 315 0.59 -5.79 15.50
C GLU A 315 -0.30 -5.99 14.27
N ALA A 316 -1.59 -5.65 14.36
CA ALA A 316 -2.52 -5.78 13.24
C ALA A 316 -2.08 -4.94 12.03
N MET A 317 -1.66 -3.69 12.27
CA MET A 317 -1.11 -2.81 11.24
C MET A 317 0.20 -3.35 10.66
N GLY A 318 1.08 -3.91 11.50
CA GLY A 318 2.34 -4.53 11.06
C GLY A 318 2.10 -5.73 10.16
N VAL A 319 1.14 -6.60 10.49
CA VAL A 319 0.73 -7.72 9.64
C VAL A 319 0.11 -7.21 8.33
N ALA A 320 -0.72 -6.17 8.39
CA ALA A 320 -1.37 -5.62 7.20
C ALA A 320 -0.38 -5.06 6.16
N GLN A 321 0.87 -4.75 6.53
CA GLN A 321 1.88 -4.29 5.57
C GLN A 321 2.48 -5.42 4.73
N HIS A 322 2.26 -6.68 5.09
CA HIS A 322 2.81 -7.84 4.38
C HIS A 322 2.54 -7.77 2.87
N HIS A 323 3.48 -8.29 2.07
CA HIS A 323 3.38 -8.28 0.61
C HIS A 323 2.22 -9.13 0.04
N ASP A 324 1.53 -9.91 0.89
CA ASP A 324 0.22 -10.53 0.62
C ASP A 324 -0.86 -10.08 1.61
N ALA A 325 -0.91 -8.80 1.96
CA ALA A 325 -1.98 -8.24 2.76
C ALA A 325 -2.53 -6.96 2.13
N VAL A 326 -1.84 -5.82 2.32
CA VAL A 326 -2.26 -4.56 1.69
C VAL A 326 -2.17 -4.62 0.16
N SER A 327 -1.35 -5.51 -0.41
CA SER A 327 -1.31 -5.82 -1.85
C SER A 327 -2.60 -6.45 -2.37
N GLY A 328 -3.36 -7.15 -1.52
CA GLY A 328 -4.59 -7.83 -1.85
C GLY A 328 -4.40 -9.12 -2.65
N THR A 329 -3.28 -9.81 -2.46
CA THR A 329 -2.86 -11.03 -3.17
C THR A 329 -3.02 -12.31 -2.37
N GLU A 330 -3.65 -12.24 -1.21
CA GLU A 330 -4.05 -13.36 -0.36
C GLU A 330 -5.38 -14.00 -0.78
N LYS A 331 -5.64 -15.21 -0.27
CA LYS A 331 -6.94 -15.86 -0.34
C LYS A 331 -8.02 -15.08 0.43
N GLN A 332 -9.28 -15.25 0.03
CA GLN A 332 -10.40 -14.49 0.58
C GLN A 332 -10.59 -14.65 2.10
N GLU A 333 -10.37 -15.85 2.64
CA GLU A 333 -10.45 -16.10 4.08
C GLU A 333 -9.34 -15.38 4.86
N VAL A 334 -8.15 -15.25 4.28
CA VAL A 334 -7.02 -14.53 4.87
C VAL A 334 -7.27 -13.01 4.85
N ALA A 335 -7.88 -12.50 3.76
CA ALA A 335 -8.32 -11.11 3.70
C ALA A 335 -9.32 -10.77 4.81
N PHE A 336 -10.23 -11.71 5.14
CA PHE A 336 -11.16 -11.56 6.25
C PHE A 336 -10.46 -11.57 7.62
N ASP A 337 -9.45 -12.42 7.81
CA ASP A 337 -8.61 -12.42 9.03
C ASP A 337 -7.90 -11.07 9.20
N TYR A 338 -7.29 -10.51 8.14
CA TYR A 338 -6.67 -9.19 8.21
C TYR A 338 -7.66 -8.09 8.59
N ALA A 339 -8.83 -8.05 7.94
CA ALA A 339 -9.87 -7.08 8.28
C ALA A 339 -10.36 -7.25 9.72
N GLN A 340 -10.51 -8.49 10.19
CA GLN A 340 -10.91 -8.76 11.57
C GLN A 340 -9.86 -8.26 12.57
N ARG A 341 -8.57 -8.53 12.34
CA ARG A 341 -7.48 -8.03 13.20
C ARG A 341 -7.48 -6.51 13.30
N LEU A 342 -7.66 -5.80 12.18
CA LEU A 342 -7.74 -4.34 12.16
C LEU A 342 -8.95 -3.85 12.97
N SER A 343 -10.11 -4.47 12.80
CA SER A 343 -11.33 -4.16 13.56
C SER A 343 -11.15 -4.35 15.06
N ASP A 344 -10.61 -5.50 15.47
CA ASP A 344 -10.35 -5.81 16.87
C ASP A 344 -9.34 -4.83 17.49
N GLY A 345 -8.28 -4.49 16.75
CA GLY A 345 -7.31 -3.47 17.13
C GLY A 345 -7.93 -2.08 17.30
N ILE A 346 -8.79 -1.66 16.38
CA ILE A 346 -9.53 -0.38 16.48
C ILE A 346 -10.45 -0.37 17.69
N ASN A 347 -11.12 -1.48 18.00
CA ASN A 347 -12.00 -1.58 19.16
C ASN A 347 -11.23 -1.39 20.47
N ILE A 348 -10.04 -1.98 20.60
CA ILE A 348 -9.15 -1.78 21.75
C ILE A 348 -8.64 -0.33 21.80
N ALA A 349 -8.21 0.22 20.66
CA ALA A 349 -7.75 1.59 20.52
C ALA A 349 -8.81 2.63 20.93
N SER A 350 -10.08 2.38 20.57
CA SER A 350 -11.23 3.19 20.98
C SER A 350 -11.37 3.28 22.51
N GLY A 351 -11.08 2.19 23.24
CA GLY A 351 -11.04 2.19 24.70
C GLY A 351 -9.94 3.11 25.27
N ILE A 352 -8.77 3.15 24.64
CA ILE A 352 -7.65 4.02 25.03
C ILE A 352 -7.99 5.49 24.75
N ILE A 353 -8.55 5.77 23.57
CA ILE A 353 -9.03 7.11 23.19
C ILE A 353 -10.06 7.61 24.22
N ASN A 354 -10.99 6.75 24.64
CA ASN A 354 -11.97 7.06 25.69
C ASN A 354 -11.35 7.41 27.04
N GLN A 355 -10.34 6.63 27.47
CA GLN A 355 -9.61 6.92 28.71
C GLN A 355 -8.85 8.25 28.62
N ALA A 356 -8.27 8.55 27.45
CA ALA A 356 -7.59 9.83 27.23
C ALA A 356 -8.57 10.99 27.35
N TYR A 357 -9.72 10.93 26.66
CA TYR A 357 -10.76 11.96 26.77
C TYR A 357 -11.32 12.09 28.19
N SER A 358 -11.50 10.99 28.91
CA SER A 358 -11.97 11.04 30.30
C SER A 358 -11.01 11.83 31.21
N LYS A 359 -9.72 11.86 30.88
CA LYS A 359 -8.70 12.63 31.60
C LYS A 359 -8.50 14.05 31.05
N LEU A 360 -8.69 14.25 29.75
CA LEU A 360 -8.43 15.54 29.07
C LEU A 360 -9.64 16.48 29.00
N LEU A 361 -10.87 15.96 28.97
CA LEU A 361 -12.10 16.78 28.87
C LEU A 361 -12.51 17.50 30.15
N PRO A 362 -12.29 17.00 31.38
CA PRO A 362 -12.70 17.72 32.58
C PRO A 362 -11.96 19.06 32.70
N LEU A 363 -12.69 20.16 32.55
CA LEU A 363 -12.18 21.49 32.86
C LEU A 363 -12.33 21.74 34.36
N ASN A 364 -11.22 22.03 35.06
CA ASN A 364 -11.20 22.56 36.43
C ASN A 364 -12.07 21.81 37.46
N SER A 365 -11.58 20.67 37.96
CA SER A 365 -12.17 19.91 39.09
C SER A 365 -13.59 19.36 38.86
N GLN A 366 -14.03 19.26 37.60
CA GLN A 366 -15.29 18.60 37.25
C GLN A 366 -15.11 17.07 37.17
N SER A 367 -16.18 16.34 37.47
CA SER A 367 -16.21 14.90 37.25
C SER A 367 -16.06 14.57 35.76
N PRO A 368 -15.40 13.46 35.40
CA PRO A 368 -15.32 13.02 34.02
C PRO A 368 -16.71 12.84 33.38
N PRO A 369 -16.82 13.00 32.05
CA PRO A 369 -18.07 12.73 31.35
C PRO A 369 -18.59 11.34 31.73
N THR A 370 -19.87 11.25 32.13
CA THR A 370 -20.48 9.98 32.57
C THR A 370 -20.74 9.01 31.42
N SER A 371 -20.68 9.48 30.16
CA SER A 371 -20.96 8.68 28.97
C SER A 371 -19.67 8.45 28.17
N PRO A 372 -19.39 7.21 27.74
CA PRO A 372 -18.26 6.94 26.86
C PRO A 372 -18.47 7.61 25.50
N GLN A 373 -17.37 8.02 24.89
CA GLN A 373 -17.30 8.43 23.48
C GLN A 373 -17.31 7.19 22.58
N PHE A 374 -17.91 7.31 21.41
CA PHE A 374 -17.94 6.26 20.39
C PHE A 374 -17.38 6.79 19.08
N LEU A 375 -16.64 5.95 18.37
CA LEU A 375 -16.17 6.28 17.03
C LEU A 375 -17.25 5.90 15.99
N CYS A 376 -17.65 6.86 15.16
CA CYS A 376 -18.51 6.61 14.01
C CYS A 376 -17.67 6.09 12.83
N GLN A 377 -17.47 4.77 12.74
CA GLN A 377 -16.60 4.16 11.72
C GLN A 377 -17.26 4.01 10.34
N LEU A 378 -18.58 4.18 10.24
CA LEU A 378 -19.38 3.91 9.03
C LEU A 378 -20.00 5.19 8.42
N THR A 379 -19.34 6.33 8.61
CA THR A 379 -19.82 7.62 8.07
C THR A 379 -19.80 7.66 6.54
N ASN A 380 -18.93 6.89 5.89
CA ASN A 380 -18.87 6.72 4.43
C ASN A 380 -20.18 6.17 3.84
N ILE A 381 -20.90 5.29 4.57
CA ILE A 381 -22.22 4.79 4.19
C ILE A 381 -23.35 5.58 4.86
N SER A 382 -23.05 6.77 5.39
CA SER A 382 -23.97 7.61 6.15
C SER A 382 -24.61 6.89 7.34
N GLU A 383 -23.78 6.19 8.13
CA GLU A 383 -24.22 5.46 9.33
C GLU A 383 -23.39 5.86 10.55
N CYS A 384 -24.09 6.20 11.64
CA CYS A 384 -23.49 6.27 12.96
C CYS A 384 -24.56 5.95 14.02
N VAL A 385 -24.58 4.68 14.46
CA VAL A 385 -25.58 4.15 15.39
C VAL A 385 -25.70 4.96 16.69
N PRO A 386 -24.61 5.39 17.36
CA PRO A 386 -24.71 6.16 18.62
C PRO A 386 -25.55 7.44 18.57
N ILE A 387 -25.68 8.09 17.41
CA ILE A 387 -26.34 9.41 17.28
C ILE A 387 -27.68 9.38 16.54
N GLN A 388 -28.07 8.24 15.96
CA GLN A 388 -29.13 8.14 14.95
C GLN A 388 -30.51 8.66 15.41
N ASP A 389 -30.81 8.59 16.71
CA ASP A 389 -32.10 9.02 17.29
C ASP A 389 -31.98 9.91 18.54
N GLN A 390 -30.80 10.49 18.78
CA GLN A 390 -30.56 11.29 19.98
C GLN A 390 -31.10 12.72 19.84
N GLN A 391 -31.85 13.21 20.83
CA GLN A 391 -32.31 14.62 20.83
C GLN A 391 -31.16 15.60 21.03
N ARG A 392 -30.13 15.18 21.75
CA ARG A 392 -28.91 15.94 22.01
C ARG A 392 -27.72 15.00 22.00
N PHE A 393 -26.64 15.42 21.37
CA PHE A 393 -25.37 14.70 21.40
C PHE A 393 -24.21 15.67 21.20
N THR A 394 -23.00 15.20 21.46
CA THR A 394 -21.76 15.96 21.26
C THR A 394 -20.84 15.23 20.31
N VAL A 395 -20.12 15.99 19.48
CA VAL A 395 -19.05 15.46 18.63
C VAL A 395 -17.75 16.14 19.04
N THR A 396 -16.82 15.35 19.54
CA THR A 396 -15.46 15.81 19.84
C THR A 396 -14.55 15.39 18.72
N ILE A 397 -13.82 16.35 18.16
CA ILE A 397 -12.99 16.15 16.97
C ILE A 397 -11.54 16.45 17.32
N TRP A 398 -10.67 15.47 17.17
CA TRP A 398 -9.22 15.61 17.34
C TRP A 398 -8.55 15.94 16.01
N ASN A 399 -7.65 16.93 16.02
CA ASN A 399 -6.76 17.23 14.92
C ASN A 399 -5.37 16.65 15.21
N PRO A 400 -4.95 15.58 14.50
CA PRO A 400 -3.65 14.95 14.71
C PRO A 400 -2.48 15.71 14.06
N THR A 401 -2.74 16.81 13.37
CA THR A 401 -1.71 17.59 12.67
C THR A 401 -1.11 18.68 13.55
N VAL A 402 0.11 19.11 13.21
CA VAL A 402 0.86 20.16 13.94
C VAL A 402 0.41 21.59 13.58
N HIS A 403 -0.64 21.74 12.77
CA HIS A 403 -1.18 23.02 12.35
C HIS A 403 -2.68 23.09 12.67
N PRO A 404 -3.24 24.29 12.95
CA PRO A 404 -4.68 24.44 13.01
C PRO A 404 -5.33 24.06 11.68
N VAL A 405 -6.47 23.40 11.74
CA VAL A 405 -7.20 22.92 10.57
C VAL A 405 -8.64 23.45 10.61
N LEU A 406 -9.07 24.01 9.49
CA LEU A 406 -10.46 24.27 9.19
C LEU A 406 -10.96 23.15 8.27
N HIS A 407 -11.94 22.37 8.71
CA HIS A 407 -12.41 21.21 7.96
C HIS A 407 -13.93 21.05 8.05
N HIS A 408 -14.53 20.53 6.99
CA HIS A 408 -15.96 20.25 6.91
C HIS A 408 -16.25 18.82 7.33
N PHE A 409 -17.24 18.64 8.19
CA PHE A 409 -17.65 17.31 8.66
C PHE A 409 -19.08 17.02 8.22
N ARG A 410 -19.30 15.80 7.74
CA ARG A 410 -20.61 15.26 7.35
C ARG A 410 -21.11 14.30 8.43
N VAL A 411 -22.15 14.69 9.15
CA VAL A 411 -22.71 13.87 10.25
C VAL A 411 -24.04 13.25 9.81
N PRO A 412 -24.18 11.91 9.77
CA PRO A 412 -25.42 11.26 9.39
C PRO A 412 -26.51 11.50 10.44
N VAL A 413 -27.66 12.01 10.01
CA VAL A 413 -28.77 12.41 10.89
C VAL A 413 -30.14 12.03 10.31
N THR A 414 -31.11 11.83 11.21
CA THR A 414 -32.52 11.57 10.88
C THR A 414 -33.40 12.82 10.92
N ARG A 415 -32.87 13.93 11.45
CA ARG A 415 -33.59 15.21 11.67
C ARG A 415 -32.63 16.40 11.65
N ALA A 416 -33.17 17.60 11.68
CA ALA A 416 -32.39 18.83 11.75
C ALA A 416 -31.90 19.13 13.18
N TYR A 417 -30.67 19.65 13.28
CA TYR A 417 -30.05 20.06 14.55
C TYR A 417 -29.58 21.51 14.47
N THR A 418 -29.57 22.18 15.62
CA THR A 418 -28.75 23.37 15.85
C THR A 418 -27.39 22.90 16.34
N VAL A 419 -26.31 23.41 15.73
CA VAL A 419 -24.94 23.07 16.12
C VAL A 419 -24.30 24.29 16.78
N ARG A 420 -23.66 24.06 17.94
CA ARG A 420 -22.91 25.10 18.66
C ARG A 420 -21.49 24.64 18.91
N ASP A 421 -20.55 25.57 18.91
CA ASP A 421 -19.18 25.30 19.34
C ASP A 421 -19.05 25.25 20.88
N SER A 422 -17.82 25.04 21.36
CA SER A 422 -17.49 24.99 22.79
C SER A 422 -17.69 26.32 23.54
N THR A 423 -17.85 27.45 22.83
CA THR A 423 -18.18 28.75 23.42
C THR A 423 -19.69 29.00 23.49
N GLY A 424 -20.50 28.05 22.98
CA GLY A 424 -21.95 28.16 22.90
C GLY A 424 -22.46 28.95 21.69
N GLN A 425 -21.57 29.42 20.81
CA GLN A 425 -21.94 30.16 19.61
C GLN A 425 -22.52 29.22 18.56
N PRO A 426 -23.63 29.58 17.90
CA PRO A 426 -24.19 28.78 16.82
C PRO A 426 -23.26 28.82 15.60
N ILE A 427 -23.05 27.66 14.99
CA ILE A 427 -22.30 27.55 13.73
C ILE A 427 -23.24 27.19 12.59
N LEU A 428 -22.88 27.61 11.37
CA LEU A 428 -23.64 27.29 10.17
C LEU A 428 -23.57 25.78 9.92
N ALA A 429 -24.73 25.13 9.97
CA ALA A 429 -24.89 23.72 9.71
C ALA A 429 -26.08 23.50 8.76
N GLU A 430 -25.84 22.79 7.66
CA GLU A 430 -26.80 22.62 6.59
C GLU A 430 -27.12 21.16 6.35
N LEU A 431 -28.37 20.88 5.99
CA LEU A 431 -28.88 19.53 5.85
C LEU A 431 -28.88 19.12 4.37
N PHE A 432 -28.07 18.13 4.03
CA PHE A 432 -27.95 17.56 2.69
C PHE A 432 -28.62 16.19 2.65
N PRO A 433 -29.38 15.85 1.59
CA PRO A 433 -30.01 14.53 1.50
C PRO A 433 -28.94 13.45 1.28
N VAL A 434 -29.08 12.29 1.95
CA VAL A 434 -28.27 11.11 1.61
C VAL A 434 -28.67 10.65 0.21
N SER A 435 -27.68 10.45 -0.66
CA SER A 435 -27.89 10.03 -2.05
C SER A 435 -28.59 8.68 -2.14
N ASN A 436 -29.29 8.43 -3.26
CA ASN A 436 -29.91 7.12 -3.48
C ASN A 436 -28.86 6.02 -3.66
N SER A 437 -27.69 6.31 -4.23
CA SER A 437 -26.57 5.38 -4.32
C SER A 437 -26.10 4.94 -2.94
N THR A 438 -25.85 5.90 -2.03
CA THR A 438 -25.42 5.60 -0.65
C THR A 438 -26.46 4.79 0.11
N LYS A 439 -27.76 5.07 -0.08
CA LYS A 439 -28.85 4.29 0.54
C LYS A 439 -28.90 2.83 0.07
N LYS A 440 -28.44 2.55 -1.15
CA LYS A 440 -28.42 1.20 -1.75
C LYS A 440 -27.15 0.41 -1.42
N ILE A 441 -26.14 1.01 -0.77
CA ILE A 441 -24.89 0.32 -0.44
C ILE A 441 -25.19 -0.94 0.41
N PRO A 442 -24.74 -2.14 -0.02
CA PRO A 442 -24.91 -3.36 0.76
C PRO A 442 -24.28 -3.24 2.16
N GLY A 443 -24.96 -3.77 3.17
CA GLY A 443 -24.48 -3.74 4.56
C GLY A 443 -24.85 -2.47 5.34
N ARG A 444 -25.37 -1.42 4.68
CA ARG A 444 -25.90 -0.25 5.36
C ARG A 444 -27.17 -0.60 6.17
N ALA A 445 -27.12 -0.44 7.48
CA ALA A 445 -28.23 -0.66 8.40
C ALA A 445 -28.83 0.65 8.94
N GLY A 446 -28.13 1.79 8.76
CA GLY A 446 -28.54 3.09 9.26
C GLY A 446 -29.82 3.67 8.64
N THR A 447 -30.60 4.39 9.45
CA THR A 447 -31.84 5.08 9.04
C THR A 447 -31.64 6.55 8.70
N ALA A 448 -30.39 7.05 8.74
CA ALA A 448 -30.10 8.44 8.39
C ALA A 448 -30.62 8.76 6.99
N THR A 449 -31.40 9.83 6.90
CA THR A 449 -31.99 10.30 5.63
C THR A 449 -31.22 11.49 5.06
N SER A 450 -30.43 12.14 5.91
CA SER A 450 -29.67 13.35 5.60
C SER A 450 -28.28 13.32 6.27
N GLN A 451 -27.37 14.13 5.76
CA GLN A 451 -26.09 14.47 6.38
C GLN A 451 -26.14 15.93 6.80
N LEU A 452 -25.79 16.22 8.04
CA LEU A 452 -25.60 17.59 8.51
C LEU A 452 -24.14 17.98 8.27
N ILE A 453 -23.92 19.01 7.46
CA ILE A 453 -22.60 19.49 7.06
C ILE A 453 -22.31 20.79 7.79
N PHE A 454 -21.21 20.82 8.53
CA PHE A 454 -20.75 21.99 9.26
C PHE A 454 -19.23 22.12 9.19
N ARG A 455 -18.74 23.35 9.35
CA ARG A 455 -17.32 23.68 9.36
C ARG A 455 -16.78 23.74 10.78
N ALA A 456 -15.74 22.96 11.05
CA ALA A 456 -15.07 22.90 12.34
C ALA A 456 -13.71 23.58 12.29
N ASN A 457 -13.42 24.41 13.30
CA ASN A 457 -12.09 24.98 13.54
C ASN A 457 -11.41 24.17 14.65
N LEU A 458 -10.24 23.59 14.34
CA LEU A 458 -9.51 22.69 15.20
C LEU A 458 -8.09 23.21 15.46
N PRO A 459 -7.66 23.29 16.74
CA PRO A 459 -6.28 23.68 17.06
C PRO A 459 -5.29 22.59 16.61
N ALA A 460 -4.02 22.97 16.48
CA ALA A 460 -2.92 22.01 16.25
C ALA A 460 -2.81 21.02 17.42
N LEU A 461 -2.66 19.72 17.13
CA LEU A 461 -2.53 18.64 18.12
C LEU A 461 -3.52 18.79 19.29
N GLY A 462 -4.79 19.03 18.96
CA GLY A 462 -5.81 19.34 19.94
C GLY A 462 -7.21 18.99 19.44
N PHE A 463 -8.21 19.24 20.27
CA PHE A 463 -9.60 18.96 19.92
C PHE A 463 -10.51 20.16 20.17
N ASN A 464 -11.68 20.12 19.54
CA ASN A 464 -12.81 20.97 19.89
C ASN A 464 -14.08 20.11 19.98
N THR A 465 -15.05 20.55 20.78
CA THR A 465 -16.31 19.84 20.98
C THR A 465 -17.48 20.67 20.47
N TYR A 466 -18.33 20.02 19.67
CA TYR A 466 -19.52 20.60 19.07
C TYR A 466 -20.77 19.97 19.65
N PHE A 467 -21.78 20.79 19.91
CA PHE A 467 -23.01 20.41 20.61
C PHE A 467 -24.19 20.47 19.65
N PHE A 468 -24.91 19.36 19.54
CA PHE A 468 -26.04 19.19 18.62
C PHE A 468 -27.33 19.12 19.43
N GLU A 469 -28.30 19.95 19.08
CA GLU A 469 -29.63 19.97 19.70
C GLU A 469 -30.72 19.94 18.63
N ALA A 470 -31.61 18.94 18.71
CA ALA A 470 -32.67 18.75 17.73
C ALA A 470 -33.57 19.99 17.65
N LYS A 471 -33.82 20.49 16.43
CA LYS A 471 -34.74 21.60 16.22
C LYS A 471 -36.18 21.15 16.49
N THR A 472 -36.92 21.93 17.29
CA THR A 472 -38.37 21.72 17.46
C THR A 472 -39.11 22.01 16.16
N LEU A 473 -40.05 21.12 15.78
CA LEU A 473 -40.87 21.18 14.55
C LEU A 473 -41.67 22.47 14.32
N ALA A 474 -41.69 23.40 15.28
CA ALA A 474 -42.60 24.55 15.32
C ALA A 474 -42.31 25.67 14.30
N LYS A 475 -41.19 25.63 13.57
CA LYS A 475 -40.98 26.48 12.38
C LYS A 475 -40.24 25.66 11.33
N ARG A 476 -40.93 25.31 10.23
CA ARG A 476 -40.29 24.87 8.99
C ARG A 476 -39.48 26.04 8.44
N GLU A 477 -38.26 26.25 8.93
CA GLU A 477 -37.27 27.03 8.20
C GLU A 477 -37.08 26.31 6.85
N LYS A 478 -37.40 26.99 5.74
CA LYS A 478 -37.09 26.46 4.42
C LYS A 478 -35.57 26.25 4.36
N SER A 479 -35.14 25.03 4.04
CA SER A 479 -33.72 24.76 3.80
C SER A 479 -33.21 25.75 2.75
N LYS A 480 -32.08 26.41 3.03
CA LYS A 480 -31.40 27.25 2.05
C LYS A 480 -30.78 26.42 0.92
N VAL A 481 -30.56 25.12 1.17
CA VAL A 481 -30.01 24.18 0.20
C VAL A 481 -30.96 24.05 -0.99
N LYS A 482 -30.48 24.43 -2.17
CA LYS A 482 -31.21 24.32 -3.43
C LYS A 482 -30.82 23.02 -4.13
N ILE A 483 -31.80 22.26 -4.60
CA ILE A 483 -31.60 21.02 -5.34
C ILE A 483 -32.19 21.21 -6.74
N THR A 484 -31.35 21.05 -7.76
CA THR A 484 -31.73 21.21 -9.17
C THR A 484 -31.30 19.95 -9.95
N PRO A 485 -32.25 19.11 -10.39
CA PRO A 485 -31.94 17.93 -11.20
C PRO A 485 -31.79 18.27 -12.69
N ASN A 486 -30.92 17.55 -13.40
CA ASN A 486 -30.73 17.60 -14.85
C ASN A 486 -30.55 19.01 -15.43
N ASP A 487 -29.75 19.82 -14.76
CA ASP A 487 -29.41 21.19 -15.16
C ASP A 487 -27.89 21.37 -15.09
N GLU A 488 -27.39 22.42 -15.74
CA GLU A 488 -26.00 22.82 -15.64
C GLU A 488 -25.63 23.10 -14.17
N CYS A 489 -24.52 22.52 -13.71
CA CYS A 489 -24.07 22.62 -12.34
C CYS A 489 -22.73 23.35 -12.26
N ILE A 490 -22.81 24.67 -12.04
CA ILE A 490 -21.65 25.51 -11.76
C ILE A 490 -21.41 25.53 -10.24
N LEU A 491 -20.34 24.91 -9.76
CA LEU A 491 -19.91 24.99 -8.37
C LEU A 491 -18.86 26.10 -8.25
N GLN A 492 -19.02 27.05 -7.33
CA GLN A 492 -18.05 28.14 -7.22
C GLN A 492 -17.90 28.62 -5.77
N ASN A 493 -16.66 28.73 -5.32
CA ASN A 493 -16.27 29.47 -4.11
C ASN A 493 -15.32 30.62 -4.51
N GLN A 494 -14.61 31.22 -3.56
CA GLN A 494 -13.67 32.32 -3.84
C GLN A 494 -12.35 31.88 -4.52
N ASN A 495 -12.02 30.59 -4.51
CA ASN A 495 -10.76 30.04 -5.01
C ASN A 495 -10.92 29.27 -6.31
N ILE A 496 -12.01 28.50 -6.45
CA ILE A 496 -12.23 27.54 -7.53
C ILE A 496 -13.64 27.72 -8.10
N ARG A 497 -13.73 27.53 -9.41
CA ARG A 497 -14.98 27.32 -10.16
C ARG A 497 -14.91 26.00 -10.91
N VAL A 498 -15.95 25.20 -10.81
CA VAL A 498 -16.14 23.92 -11.50
C VAL A 498 -17.38 24.03 -12.36
N GLU A 499 -17.26 23.65 -13.62
CA GLU A 499 -18.35 23.71 -14.60
C GLU A 499 -18.68 22.31 -15.09
N ILE A 500 -19.93 21.91 -14.88
CA ILE A 500 -20.46 20.60 -15.27
C ILE A 500 -21.74 20.85 -16.07
N ASP A 501 -21.81 20.29 -17.28
CA ASP A 501 -22.98 20.48 -18.13
C ASP A 501 -24.21 19.71 -17.64
N ALA A 502 -25.35 19.94 -18.28
CA ALA A 502 -26.61 19.27 -17.95
C ALA A 502 -26.59 17.75 -18.23
N GLN A 503 -25.61 17.26 -18.99
CA GLN A 503 -25.35 15.84 -19.24
C GLN A 503 -24.37 15.26 -18.22
N GLY A 504 -23.95 16.03 -17.21
CA GLY A 504 -23.05 15.59 -16.15
C GLY A 504 -21.58 15.47 -16.57
N ASN A 505 -21.18 16.00 -17.73
CA ASN A 505 -19.78 16.03 -18.13
C ASN A 505 -19.06 17.20 -17.45
N LEU A 506 -17.95 16.92 -16.76
CA LEU A 506 -17.05 17.95 -16.27
C LEU A 506 -16.40 18.64 -17.48
N GLN A 507 -16.55 19.96 -17.58
CA GLN A 507 -16.03 20.77 -18.68
C GLN A 507 -14.78 21.56 -18.25
N HIS A 508 -14.84 22.22 -17.09
CA HIS A 508 -13.74 23.06 -16.62
C HIS A 508 -13.54 22.96 -15.10
N ILE A 509 -12.26 23.02 -14.71
CA ILE A 509 -11.86 23.41 -13.35
C ILE A 509 -10.97 24.65 -13.47
N ILE A 510 -11.37 25.72 -12.80
CA ILE A 510 -10.75 27.04 -12.90
C ILE A 510 -10.28 27.47 -11.52
N ASN A 511 -8.97 27.69 -11.38
CA ASN A 511 -8.38 28.37 -10.24
C ASN A 511 -8.52 29.89 -10.43
N LEU A 512 -9.41 30.50 -9.65
CA LEU A 512 -9.77 31.92 -9.75
C LEU A 512 -8.65 32.84 -9.27
N LYS A 513 -7.82 32.40 -8.30
CA LYS A 513 -6.69 33.18 -7.77
C LYS A 513 -5.57 33.31 -8.81
N GLN A 514 -5.24 32.21 -9.47
CA GLN A 514 -4.14 32.14 -10.44
C GLN A 514 -4.60 32.42 -11.87
N SER A 515 -5.91 32.51 -12.11
CA SER A 515 -6.50 32.61 -13.45
C SER A 515 -6.04 31.47 -14.39
N ILE A 516 -5.96 30.26 -13.84
CA ILE A 516 -5.59 29.04 -14.56
C ILE A 516 -6.83 28.17 -14.74
N ALA A 517 -7.07 27.69 -15.95
CA ALA A 517 -8.14 26.76 -16.26
C ALA A 517 -7.60 25.48 -16.91
N VAL A 518 -8.19 24.35 -16.53
CA VAL A 518 -8.02 23.07 -17.20
C VAL A 518 -9.35 22.72 -17.87
N GLU A 519 -9.31 22.44 -19.16
CA GLU A 519 -10.46 21.97 -19.93
C GLU A 519 -10.45 20.44 -19.97
N PHE A 520 -11.62 19.86 -19.76
CA PHE A 520 -11.85 18.43 -19.76
C PHE A 520 -12.62 18.09 -21.03
N SER A 521 -11.97 17.37 -21.93
CA SER A 521 -12.66 16.73 -23.05
C SER A 521 -13.55 15.59 -22.57
N ASN A 522 -13.17 14.96 -21.45
CA ASN A 522 -13.96 13.94 -20.79
C ASN A 522 -13.49 13.70 -19.35
N GLN A 523 -14.45 13.45 -18.46
CA GLN A 523 -14.22 12.84 -17.15
C GLN A 523 -15.34 11.83 -16.88
N GLY A 524 -14.95 10.61 -16.53
CA GLY A 524 -15.91 9.56 -16.24
C GLY A 524 -15.29 8.23 -15.86
N PHE A 525 -16.15 7.23 -15.70
CA PHE A 525 -15.75 5.87 -15.35
C PHE A 525 -15.70 4.98 -16.59
N TYR A 526 -14.64 4.20 -16.66
CA TYR A 526 -14.41 3.22 -17.72
C TYR A 526 -14.06 1.88 -17.09
N TRP A 527 -14.00 0.84 -17.90
CA TRP A 527 -13.50 -0.44 -17.48
C TRP A 527 -12.66 -1.09 -18.58
N TYR A 528 -11.62 -1.78 -18.15
CA TYR A 528 -10.92 -2.76 -18.97
C TYR A 528 -11.54 -4.12 -18.76
N GLN A 529 -11.78 -4.84 -19.86
CA GLN A 529 -12.10 -6.26 -19.77
C GLN A 529 -10.84 -7.02 -19.38
N SER A 530 -10.92 -7.82 -18.32
CA SER A 530 -9.82 -8.70 -17.91
C SER A 530 -9.56 -9.76 -18.98
N PHE A 531 -8.29 -9.98 -19.34
CA PHE A 531 -7.92 -11.05 -20.29
C PHE A 531 -8.23 -12.43 -19.67
N PRO A 532 -9.12 -13.24 -20.28
CA PRO A 532 -9.55 -14.53 -19.74
C PRO A 532 -8.57 -15.64 -20.17
N GLY A 533 -7.34 -15.55 -19.67
CA GLY A 533 -6.25 -16.46 -19.99
C GLY A 533 -6.36 -17.81 -19.27
N ASN A 534 -5.65 -18.82 -19.77
CA ASN A 534 -5.53 -20.14 -19.12
C ASN A 534 -4.12 -20.39 -18.53
N ASN A 535 -3.24 -19.39 -18.58
CA ASN A 535 -1.88 -19.38 -18.01
C ASN A 535 -0.94 -20.48 -18.55
N SER A 536 -1.32 -21.19 -19.63
CA SER A 536 -0.49 -22.27 -20.19
C SER A 536 0.81 -21.78 -20.83
N GLN A 537 0.82 -20.52 -21.29
CA GLN A 537 1.97 -19.84 -21.90
C GLN A 537 1.82 -18.33 -21.65
N SER A 538 2.91 -17.57 -21.81
CA SER A 538 2.93 -16.12 -21.62
C SER A 538 1.81 -15.41 -22.40
N GLN A 539 1.54 -15.75 -23.67
CA GLN A 539 0.45 -15.09 -24.42
C GLN A 539 -0.96 -15.41 -23.90
N PHE A 540 -1.11 -16.43 -23.03
CA PHE A 540 -2.37 -16.82 -22.40
C PHE A 540 -2.42 -16.47 -20.92
N GLN A 541 -1.54 -15.59 -20.42
CA GLN A 541 -1.59 -15.06 -19.07
C GLN A 541 -2.95 -14.38 -18.78
N ALA A 542 -3.64 -14.78 -17.71
CA ALA A 542 -4.86 -14.15 -17.25
C ALA A 542 -4.56 -12.88 -16.45
N SER A 543 -5.53 -11.96 -16.42
CA SER A 543 -5.60 -10.93 -15.39
C SER A 543 -6.14 -11.56 -14.10
N GLY A 544 -5.53 -11.27 -12.96
CA GLY A 544 -5.89 -11.86 -11.67
C GLY A 544 -5.56 -10.93 -10.50
N ALA A 545 -5.28 -11.48 -9.32
CA ALA A 545 -4.99 -10.70 -8.11
C ALA A 545 -3.70 -9.86 -8.26
N TYR A 546 -2.67 -10.41 -8.91
CA TYR A 546 -1.38 -9.78 -9.12
C TYR A 546 -1.33 -9.02 -10.44
N ILE A 547 -1.73 -9.71 -11.52
CA ILE A 547 -1.53 -9.26 -12.89
C ILE A 547 -2.71 -8.40 -13.35
N PHE A 548 -2.37 -7.27 -13.98
CA PHE A 548 -3.31 -6.53 -14.81
C PHE A 548 -2.97 -6.80 -16.27
N ARG A 549 -3.87 -7.50 -16.95
CA ARG A 549 -3.78 -7.72 -18.39
C ARG A 549 -5.14 -7.42 -19.03
N PRO A 550 -5.30 -6.23 -19.62
CA PRO A 550 -6.55 -5.91 -20.31
C PRO A 550 -6.65 -6.71 -21.63
N LEU A 551 -7.85 -7.17 -21.98
CA LEU A 551 -8.12 -7.85 -23.25
C LEU A 551 -7.88 -6.95 -24.47
N SER A 552 -8.09 -5.65 -24.29
CA SER A 552 -7.92 -4.61 -25.30
C SER A 552 -7.30 -3.37 -24.65
N PRO A 553 -6.42 -2.62 -25.35
CA PRO A 553 -5.85 -1.39 -24.82
C PRO A 553 -6.89 -0.25 -24.68
N THR A 554 -8.10 -0.42 -25.23
CA THR A 554 -9.17 0.58 -25.17
C THR A 554 -10.18 0.24 -24.07
N ALA A 555 -10.22 1.06 -23.02
CA ALA A 555 -11.24 0.96 -21.98
C ALA A 555 -12.63 1.33 -22.51
N GLN A 556 -13.66 0.67 -22.00
CA GLN A 556 -15.06 0.89 -22.36
C GLN A 556 -15.75 1.77 -21.31
N PRO A 557 -16.60 2.73 -21.68
CA PRO A 557 -17.35 3.51 -20.69
C PRO A 557 -18.30 2.60 -19.90
N VAL A 558 -18.45 2.84 -18.59
CA VAL A 558 -19.41 2.07 -17.76
C VAL A 558 -20.86 2.37 -18.10
N SER A 559 -21.11 3.52 -18.71
CA SER A 559 -22.43 3.94 -19.20
C SER A 559 -22.28 4.98 -20.31
N GLN A 560 -23.22 4.98 -21.25
CA GLN A 560 -23.35 6.00 -22.31
C GLN A 560 -24.20 7.20 -21.87
N THR A 561 -24.97 7.03 -20.79
CA THR A 561 -25.84 8.07 -20.24
C THR A 561 -25.57 8.24 -18.76
N ARG A 562 -25.78 9.44 -18.24
CA ARG A 562 -25.71 9.74 -16.81
C ARG A 562 -26.76 10.78 -16.46
N SER A 563 -27.11 10.85 -15.18
CA SER A 563 -27.96 11.90 -14.63
C SER A 563 -27.18 12.72 -13.63
N ILE A 564 -27.53 14.00 -13.49
CA ILE A 564 -26.90 14.92 -12.57
C ILE A 564 -27.94 15.55 -11.65
N THR A 565 -27.59 15.72 -10.38
CA THR A 565 -28.33 16.53 -9.41
C THR A 565 -27.38 17.53 -8.77
N CYS A 566 -27.65 18.81 -8.98
CA CYS A 566 -26.88 19.90 -8.38
C CYS A 566 -27.49 20.27 -7.03
N ILE A 567 -26.70 20.30 -5.97
CA ILE A 567 -27.12 20.60 -4.60
C ILE A 567 -26.24 21.75 -4.08
N LYS A 568 -26.82 22.92 -3.82
CA LYS A 568 -26.09 24.12 -3.44
C LYS A 568 -26.51 24.61 -2.05
N GLY A 569 -25.60 24.53 -1.09
CA GLY A 569 -25.67 25.20 0.21
C GLY A 569 -24.65 26.32 0.35
N ASP A 570 -24.66 26.98 1.50
CA ASP A 570 -23.70 28.03 1.88
C ASP A 570 -22.32 27.41 2.27
N ASN A 571 -22.29 26.23 2.93
CA ASN A 571 -21.07 25.52 3.35
C ASN A 571 -20.43 24.69 2.23
N VAL A 572 -21.26 24.10 1.36
CA VAL A 572 -20.79 23.21 0.29
C VAL A 572 -21.74 23.23 -0.89
N GLN A 573 -21.18 23.08 -2.08
CA GLN A 573 -21.93 22.87 -3.31
C GLN A 573 -21.46 21.56 -3.95
N THR A 574 -22.41 20.78 -4.43
CA THR A 574 -22.18 19.39 -4.84
C THR A 574 -22.91 19.06 -6.13
N ALA A 575 -22.24 18.33 -7.01
CA ALA A 575 -22.85 17.66 -8.15
C ALA A 575 -22.85 16.15 -7.94
N VAL A 576 -24.02 15.56 -7.75
CA VAL A 576 -24.21 14.10 -7.68
C VAL A 576 -24.48 13.58 -9.08
N ILE A 577 -23.59 12.72 -9.59
CA ILE A 577 -23.67 12.17 -10.94
C ILE A 577 -23.83 10.65 -10.84
N VAL A 578 -24.91 10.13 -11.42
CA VAL A 578 -25.22 8.69 -11.45
C VAL A 578 -25.05 8.17 -12.88
N PHE A 579 -24.13 7.23 -13.08
CA PHE A 579 -23.84 6.65 -14.39
C PHE A 579 -24.72 5.42 -14.66
N ASN A 580 -24.86 4.55 -13.66
CA ASN A 580 -25.72 3.36 -13.70
C ASN A 580 -26.03 2.89 -12.26
N ASP A 581 -26.69 1.74 -12.11
CA ASP A 581 -27.10 1.23 -10.79
C ASP A 581 -25.95 0.86 -9.84
N TRP A 582 -24.72 0.71 -10.34
CA TRP A 582 -23.55 0.30 -9.57
C TRP A 582 -22.39 1.30 -9.66
N THR A 583 -22.57 2.45 -10.30
CA THR A 583 -21.53 3.49 -10.44
C THR A 583 -22.11 4.90 -10.31
N SER A 584 -21.60 5.66 -9.34
CA SER A 584 -21.89 7.08 -9.17
C SER A 584 -20.69 7.83 -8.61
N GLN A 585 -20.67 9.15 -8.79
CA GLN A 585 -19.73 10.04 -8.12
C GLN A 585 -20.42 11.27 -7.55
N GLU A 586 -19.77 11.89 -6.59
CA GLU A 586 -20.14 13.16 -6.00
C GLU A 586 -18.95 14.12 -6.11
N ILE A 587 -19.11 15.20 -6.89
CA ILE A 587 -18.12 16.27 -7.01
C ILE A 587 -18.52 17.38 -6.06
N SER A 588 -17.72 17.63 -5.03
CA SER A 588 -18.01 18.61 -3.97
C SER A 588 -16.97 19.73 -3.93
N LEU A 589 -17.48 20.96 -3.80
CA LEU A 589 -16.68 22.16 -3.56
C LEU A 589 -17.16 22.82 -2.27
N TYR A 590 -16.34 22.73 -1.23
CA TYR A 590 -16.58 23.37 0.05
C TYR A 590 -16.28 24.86 0.01
N ASP A 591 -16.92 25.62 0.91
CA ASP A 591 -16.56 27.02 1.11
C ASP A 591 -15.09 27.15 1.52
N GLU A 592 -14.42 28.19 1.02
CA GLU A 592 -12.98 28.43 1.24
C GLU A 592 -12.01 27.32 0.80
N GLY A 593 -12.50 26.20 0.26
CA GLY A 593 -11.69 25.09 -0.24
C GLY A 593 -10.81 25.49 -1.43
N GLU A 594 -9.61 24.90 -1.49
CA GLU A 594 -8.64 25.12 -2.57
C GLU A 594 -8.45 23.88 -3.46
N PHE A 595 -9.37 22.92 -3.34
CA PHE A 595 -9.44 21.71 -4.16
C PHE A 595 -10.89 21.27 -4.32
N VAL A 596 -11.12 20.33 -5.24
CA VAL A 596 -12.41 19.69 -5.48
C VAL A 596 -12.34 18.27 -4.94
N GLU A 597 -13.33 17.88 -4.15
CA GLU A 597 -13.45 16.51 -3.61
C GLU A 597 -14.29 15.67 -4.57
N VAL A 598 -13.79 14.49 -4.95
CA VAL A 598 -14.50 13.55 -5.82
C VAL A 598 -14.67 12.24 -5.06
N GLU A 599 -15.86 12.05 -4.48
CA GLU A 599 -16.24 10.78 -3.86
C GLU A 599 -16.85 9.88 -4.94
N TRP A 600 -16.45 8.60 -4.96
CA TRP A 600 -16.97 7.62 -5.93
C TRP A 600 -17.58 6.42 -5.20
N THR A 601 -18.59 5.83 -5.82
CA THR A 601 -19.20 4.55 -5.40
C THR A 601 -19.21 3.63 -6.60
N VAL A 602 -18.48 2.51 -6.50
CA VAL A 602 -18.35 1.49 -7.56
C VAL A 602 -18.67 0.13 -6.96
N GLY A 603 -19.71 -0.53 -7.47
CA GLY A 603 -20.08 -1.89 -7.13
C GLY A 603 -21.58 -2.09 -6.84
N PRO A 604 -22.07 -3.34 -6.88
CA PRO A 604 -21.34 -4.56 -7.27
C PRO A 604 -20.98 -4.58 -8.76
N ILE A 605 -19.72 -4.91 -9.08
CA ILE A 605 -19.28 -5.03 -10.48
C ILE A 605 -19.98 -6.25 -11.11
N PRO A 606 -20.79 -6.06 -12.18
CA PRO A 606 -21.57 -7.15 -12.77
C PRO A 606 -20.65 -8.14 -13.51
N ILE A 607 -20.93 -9.43 -13.36
CA ILE A 607 -20.19 -10.53 -14.00
C ILE A 607 -21.09 -11.58 -14.67
N ASP A 608 -22.40 -11.33 -14.74
CA ASP A 608 -23.37 -12.26 -15.33
C ASP A 608 -23.13 -12.47 -16.83
N ASP A 609 -22.35 -11.58 -17.45
CA ASP A 609 -21.85 -11.66 -18.82
C ASP A 609 -20.57 -12.49 -18.98
N ASN A 610 -20.08 -13.12 -17.90
CA ASN A 610 -18.82 -13.85 -17.84
C ASN A 610 -17.58 -13.02 -18.25
N MET A 611 -17.63 -11.69 -18.03
CA MET A 611 -16.49 -10.81 -18.27
C MET A 611 -15.98 -10.21 -16.96
N GLY A 612 -14.70 -10.46 -16.65
CA GLY A 612 -13.99 -9.72 -15.60
C GLY A 612 -13.84 -8.25 -15.99
N LYS A 613 -14.00 -7.34 -15.03
CA LYS A 613 -13.98 -5.89 -15.26
C LYS A 613 -13.10 -5.17 -14.24
N GLU A 614 -12.31 -4.24 -14.75
CA GLU A 614 -11.34 -3.47 -13.98
C GLU A 614 -11.65 -1.99 -14.17
N ILE A 615 -12.30 -1.40 -13.17
CA ILE A 615 -12.96 -0.10 -13.23
C ILE A 615 -11.94 1.00 -12.95
N ILE A 616 -11.90 1.98 -13.84
CA ILE A 616 -11.04 3.15 -13.74
C ILE A 616 -11.89 4.43 -13.72
N ILE A 617 -11.36 5.47 -13.07
CA ILE A 617 -11.75 6.86 -13.32
C ILE A 617 -10.70 7.49 -14.24
N ARG A 618 -11.16 8.20 -15.27
CA ARG A 618 -10.29 8.84 -16.27
C ARG A 618 -10.56 10.33 -16.34
N TYR A 619 -9.48 11.11 -16.44
CA TYR A 619 -9.46 12.55 -16.62
C TYR A 619 -8.74 12.87 -17.94
N ASP A 620 -9.50 13.18 -18.99
CA ASP A 620 -8.98 13.54 -20.31
C ASP A 620 -9.01 15.07 -20.47
N THR A 621 -7.82 15.69 -20.51
CA THR A 621 -7.66 17.14 -20.47
C THR A 621 -6.94 17.71 -21.68
N ASP A 622 -6.96 19.03 -21.80
CA ASP A 622 -6.18 19.78 -22.79
C ASP A 622 -4.72 20.03 -22.36
N ILE A 623 -4.25 19.45 -21.25
CA ILE A 623 -2.87 19.55 -20.79
C ILE A 623 -1.94 18.80 -21.75
N ASN A 624 -0.93 19.48 -22.29
CA ASN A 624 0.08 18.81 -23.11
C ASN A 624 1.18 18.16 -22.25
N SER A 625 0.94 16.94 -21.79
CA SER A 625 1.82 16.23 -20.85
C SER A 625 3.09 15.64 -21.47
N GLN A 626 3.21 15.62 -22.81
CA GLN A 626 4.35 15.07 -23.56
C GLN A 626 4.72 13.63 -23.16
N SER A 627 3.71 12.78 -22.96
CA SER A 627 3.85 11.39 -22.46
C SER A 627 4.41 11.25 -21.04
N LYS A 628 4.57 12.36 -20.30
CA LYS A 628 5.05 12.36 -18.93
C LYS A 628 3.91 12.46 -17.94
N TYR A 629 4.07 11.77 -16.82
CA TYR A 629 3.19 11.83 -15.65
C TYR A 629 4.03 11.52 -14.42
N TYR A 630 3.47 11.72 -13.24
CA TYR A 630 4.25 11.72 -12.01
C TYR A 630 3.48 10.98 -10.93
N THR A 631 4.12 10.02 -10.27
CA THR A 631 3.52 9.25 -9.17
C THR A 631 4.41 9.29 -7.94
N ASP A 632 3.79 9.32 -6.77
CA ASP A 632 4.51 9.24 -5.51
C ASP A 632 5.15 7.86 -5.28
N ALA A 633 6.18 7.81 -4.45
CA ALA A 633 6.74 6.59 -3.88
C ALA A 633 6.36 6.52 -2.40
N ASN A 634 5.46 5.57 -2.06
CA ASN A 634 4.95 5.32 -0.71
C ASN A 634 4.47 6.56 0.07
N GLY A 635 3.93 7.57 -0.62
CA GLY A 635 3.43 8.81 -0.03
C GLY A 635 4.45 9.96 0.07
N ARG A 636 5.72 9.74 -0.27
CA ARG A 636 6.82 10.70 -0.07
C ARG A 636 7.31 11.35 -1.35
N GLU A 637 8.50 11.02 -1.83
CA GLU A 637 9.04 11.62 -3.04
C GLU A 637 8.22 11.24 -4.25
N VAL A 638 8.39 11.97 -5.35
CA VAL A 638 7.66 11.73 -6.59
C VAL A 638 8.64 11.47 -7.71
N LEU A 639 8.34 10.46 -8.52
CA LEU A 639 9.11 10.08 -9.68
C LEU A 639 8.39 10.56 -10.95
N GLU A 640 9.18 11.08 -11.90
CA GLU A 640 8.73 11.29 -13.27
C GLU A 640 8.63 9.93 -13.97
N ARG A 641 7.48 9.65 -14.57
CA ARG A 641 7.19 8.49 -15.39
C ARG A 641 7.04 8.95 -16.84
N THR A 642 7.56 8.16 -17.76
CA THR A 642 7.37 8.39 -19.21
C THR A 642 6.70 7.16 -19.79
N ARG A 643 5.56 7.36 -20.47
CA ARG A 643 4.83 6.26 -21.13
C ARG A 643 5.76 5.52 -22.10
N ASP A 644 5.72 4.19 -22.05
CA ASP A 644 6.47 3.28 -22.93
C ASP A 644 7.99 3.44 -22.86
N TYR A 645 8.51 3.84 -21.70
CA TYR A 645 9.94 4.07 -21.49
C TYR A 645 10.44 3.50 -20.16
N ARG A 646 11.71 3.09 -20.16
CA ARG A 646 12.49 2.68 -18.98
C ARG A 646 13.88 3.31 -19.07
N PRO A 647 14.40 3.90 -17.98
CA PRO A 647 15.68 4.61 -18.03
C PRO A 647 16.90 3.70 -17.98
N THR A 648 16.78 2.45 -17.48
CA THR A 648 17.94 1.56 -17.26
C THR A 648 18.12 0.45 -18.29
N TRP A 649 17.14 0.18 -19.15
CA TRP A 649 17.25 -0.81 -20.24
C TRP A 649 16.45 -0.39 -21.47
N ASN A 650 16.70 -1.06 -22.60
CA ASN A 650 15.91 -0.88 -23.80
C ASN A 650 14.59 -1.67 -23.68
N TYR A 651 13.50 -0.95 -23.40
CA TYR A 651 12.19 -1.54 -23.11
C TYR A 651 11.45 -1.97 -24.39
N THR A 652 11.03 -3.23 -24.44
CA THR A 652 10.14 -3.74 -25.48
C THR A 652 8.69 -3.52 -25.09
N VAL A 653 7.98 -2.65 -25.81
CA VAL A 653 6.58 -2.35 -25.53
C VAL A 653 5.69 -3.50 -26.02
N VAL A 654 5.24 -4.34 -25.07
CA VAL A 654 4.30 -5.43 -25.34
C VAL A 654 2.90 -5.12 -24.80
N GLU A 655 2.83 -4.58 -23.58
CA GLU A 655 1.58 -4.16 -22.93
C GLU A 655 1.55 -2.63 -22.79
N THR A 656 0.81 -1.95 -23.69
CA THR A 656 0.75 -0.48 -23.76
C THR A 656 -0.04 0.16 -22.61
N VAL A 657 -0.82 -0.62 -21.88
CA VAL A 657 -1.59 -0.17 -20.72
C VAL A 657 -0.91 -0.61 -19.42
N SER A 658 -0.87 -1.91 -19.14
CA SER A 658 -0.41 -2.40 -17.84
C SER A 658 1.08 -2.16 -17.57
N GLY A 659 1.91 -2.06 -18.60
CA GLY A 659 3.31 -1.64 -18.49
C GLY A 659 3.51 -0.15 -18.18
N ASN A 660 2.43 0.63 -18.14
CA ASN A 660 2.40 2.06 -17.80
C ASN A 660 1.56 2.38 -16.56
N TYR A 661 1.17 1.36 -15.79
CA TYR A 661 0.57 1.53 -14.48
C TYR A 661 1.66 1.54 -13.41
N TYR A 662 1.53 2.46 -12.45
CA TYR A 662 2.41 2.62 -11.30
C TYR A 662 1.56 2.74 -10.02
N PRO A 663 2.13 2.40 -8.85
CA PRO A 663 1.42 2.58 -7.59
C PRO A 663 1.28 4.07 -7.25
N ILE A 664 0.14 4.40 -6.63
CA ILE A 664 -0.22 5.73 -6.15
C ILE A 664 -0.68 5.56 -4.69
N ASN A 665 0.06 6.13 -3.74
CA ASN A 665 -0.30 6.06 -2.31
C ASN A 665 -0.70 7.41 -1.73
N SER A 666 -0.49 8.48 -2.48
CA SER A 666 -0.93 9.82 -2.09
C SER A 666 -1.29 10.71 -3.26
N ARG A 667 -0.58 10.64 -4.40
CA ARG A 667 -0.79 11.58 -5.50
C ARG A 667 -0.24 11.11 -6.84
N ILE A 668 -0.99 11.46 -7.88
CA ILE A 668 -0.59 11.39 -9.30
C ILE A 668 -0.86 12.74 -9.97
N TRP A 669 -0.03 13.14 -10.93
CA TRP A 669 -0.35 14.30 -11.76
C TRP A 669 0.20 14.23 -13.19
N ILE A 670 -0.41 15.07 -14.03
CA ILE A 670 0.08 15.48 -15.35
C ILE A 670 0.27 17.00 -15.36
N LYS A 671 1.23 17.49 -16.14
CA LYS A 671 1.47 18.93 -16.27
C LYS A 671 1.99 19.31 -17.65
N ASP A 672 1.74 20.56 -18.03
CA ASP A 672 2.40 21.24 -19.14
C ASP A 672 3.32 22.36 -18.60
N GLN A 673 3.68 23.35 -19.42
CA GLN A 673 4.53 24.46 -19.00
C GLN A 673 3.86 25.39 -17.97
N ASN A 674 2.53 25.51 -17.99
CA ASN A 674 1.79 26.52 -17.25
C ASN A 674 0.80 25.91 -16.23
N ARG A 675 0.41 24.64 -16.41
CA ARG A 675 -0.71 24.02 -15.70
C ARG A 675 -0.35 22.64 -15.20
N GLN A 676 -0.90 22.26 -14.06
CA GLN A 676 -0.78 20.92 -13.48
C GLN A 676 -2.15 20.48 -12.94
N LEU A 677 -2.58 19.28 -13.30
CA LEU A 677 -3.74 18.62 -12.69
C LEU A 677 -3.22 17.51 -11.77
N THR A 678 -3.49 17.64 -10.47
CA THR A 678 -3.09 16.66 -9.46
C THR A 678 -4.31 15.99 -8.87
N VAL A 679 -4.28 14.67 -8.76
CA VAL A 679 -5.28 13.88 -8.01
C VAL A 679 -4.60 13.31 -6.77
N LEU A 680 -5.23 13.51 -5.62
CA LEU A 680 -4.82 12.92 -4.34
C LEU A 680 -5.73 11.73 -4.05
N THR A 681 -5.17 10.62 -3.58
CA THR A 681 -5.91 9.38 -3.32
C THR A 681 -6.13 9.18 -1.81
N ASP A 682 -7.24 8.53 -1.45
CA ASP A 682 -7.56 8.19 -0.04
C ASP A 682 -7.02 6.81 0.38
N ARG A 683 -6.51 6.06 -0.59
CA ARG A 683 -5.95 4.71 -0.46
C ARG A 683 -4.89 4.46 -1.52
N SER A 684 -4.25 3.30 -1.41
CA SER A 684 -3.34 2.80 -2.46
C SER A 684 -4.14 2.40 -3.69
N GLU A 685 -3.74 2.87 -4.86
CA GLU A 685 -4.38 2.59 -6.14
C GLU A 685 -3.32 2.42 -7.23
N GLY A 686 -3.70 1.81 -8.36
CA GLY A 686 -2.86 1.77 -9.56
C GLY A 686 -3.32 2.83 -10.55
N GLY A 687 -2.40 3.55 -11.19
CA GLY A 687 -2.76 4.49 -12.25
C GLY A 687 -1.61 4.88 -13.16
N GLY A 688 -1.94 5.64 -14.20
CA GLY A 688 -0.99 6.03 -15.24
C GLY A 688 -1.57 7.04 -16.24
N SER A 689 -0.80 7.32 -17.28
CA SER A 689 -1.18 8.22 -18.39
C SER A 689 -1.04 7.50 -19.74
N ILE A 690 -2.15 6.93 -20.23
CA ILE A 690 -2.16 6.08 -21.43
C ILE A 690 -2.19 6.90 -22.74
N SER A 691 -2.66 8.14 -22.69
CA SER A 691 -2.60 9.10 -23.81
C SER A 691 -2.14 10.47 -23.33
N ASN A 692 -1.73 11.34 -24.25
CA ASN A 692 -1.28 12.69 -23.92
C ASN A 692 -2.42 13.50 -23.28
N GLY A 693 -2.15 14.19 -22.17
CA GLY A 693 -3.17 14.97 -21.44
C GLY A 693 -4.23 14.14 -20.71
N SER A 694 -4.11 12.81 -20.72
CA SER A 694 -5.00 11.91 -19.99
C SER A 694 -4.30 11.33 -18.77
N MET A 695 -5.07 11.13 -17.70
CA MET A 695 -4.66 10.45 -16.49
C MET A 695 -5.79 9.52 -16.05
N GLU A 696 -5.45 8.28 -15.71
CA GLU A 696 -6.41 7.30 -15.22
C GLU A 696 -5.92 6.60 -13.96
N ILE A 697 -6.89 6.26 -13.10
CA ILE A 697 -6.67 5.60 -11.81
C ILE A 697 -7.68 4.46 -11.72
N MET A 698 -7.21 3.26 -11.42
CA MET A 698 -8.04 2.09 -11.21
C MET A 698 -8.55 2.08 -9.78
N LEU A 699 -9.87 1.96 -9.63
CA LEU A 699 -10.58 2.11 -8.35
C LEU A 699 -11.01 0.76 -7.78
N HIS A 700 -11.41 -0.16 -8.66
CA HIS A 700 -11.91 -1.47 -8.25
C HIS A 700 -11.78 -2.48 -9.39
N ARG A 701 -11.67 -3.77 -9.05
CA ARG A 701 -11.44 -4.86 -9.99
C ARG A 701 -12.22 -6.09 -9.55
N ARG A 702 -12.77 -6.81 -10.52
CA ARG A 702 -13.37 -8.13 -10.33
C ARG A 702 -13.01 -9.02 -11.51
N THR A 703 -12.03 -9.89 -11.33
CA THR A 703 -11.57 -10.88 -12.32
C THR A 703 -12.39 -12.16 -12.19
N LEU A 704 -12.30 -13.04 -13.20
CA LEU A 704 -12.99 -14.35 -13.22
C LEU A 704 -12.03 -15.53 -13.37
N ASN A 705 -10.73 -15.27 -13.41
CA ASN A 705 -9.69 -16.28 -13.54
C ASN A 705 -8.58 -15.94 -12.54
N ASP A 706 -7.95 -16.99 -12.00
CA ASP A 706 -6.67 -16.92 -11.31
C ASP A 706 -5.54 -16.64 -12.32
N ASP A 707 -4.54 -15.88 -11.92
CA ASP A 707 -3.36 -15.55 -12.73
C ASP A 707 -2.20 -16.55 -12.56
N SER A 708 -2.42 -17.62 -11.78
CA SER A 708 -1.53 -18.77 -11.57
C SER A 708 -0.17 -18.43 -10.98
N LEU A 709 -0.21 -17.51 -10.01
CA LEU A 709 0.95 -17.09 -9.22
C LEU A 709 0.91 -17.58 -7.76
N GLY A 710 -0.03 -18.47 -7.43
CA GLY A 710 -0.04 -19.22 -6.16
C GLY A 710 -1.30 -19.05 -5.31
N VAL A 711 -2.07 -17.97 -5.50
CA VAL A 711 -3.27 -17.70 -4.69
C VAL A 711 -4.41 -18.67 -4.96
N GLY A 712 -4.64 -19.03 -6.23
CA GLY A 712 -5.62 -20.04 -6.64
C GLY A 712 -7.07 -19.63 -6.39
N GLU A 713 -7.42 -18.35 -6.62
CA GLU A 713 -8.78 -17.78 -6.48
C GLU A 713 -9.11 -16.75 -7.56
#